data_AF-A0A7W0Y019-F1
#
_entry.id   AF-A0A7W0Y019-F1
#
_cell.length_a   1.000
_cell.length_b   1.000
_cell.length_c   1.000
_cell.angle_alpha   90.00
_cell.angle_beta   90.00
_cell.angle_gamma   90.00
#
_symmetry.space_group_name_H-M   'P 1'
#
loop_
_entity.id
_entity.type
_entity.pdbx_description
1 polymer ?
#
loop_
_entity_poly.entity_id
_entity_poly.type
_entity_poly.pdbx_seq_one_letter_code
_entity_poly.pdbx_strand_id
1 'polypeptide(L)'
;MPNRPAVRARPGRWPLSRRWTVVLVLLAATFAGLRGIAALSPSPEDSAISTEQVVVVGVNGRYQLTEADRKVLGSNLDNAAAGAMSVRPRYIGDCAAAGWATLGAGRRTGVGGLCNPRVRDGQVTDWSQRVAAAAANNGDAQLGTLARSVPGCVAAVGPGAALAAARPDGSVTFQTVAEFVATGSTPGCPITFIDAGNESDQIITQLAQRQDVTLFVTGIGPAAGSDNPGVQVVYRVGTTLPGWLTSESTRRYGVVTLADLTRTLIDFGQGDGGRASAAIDGAPLQIEPDRLSVTAIQAHLRSVAALSDAAVTGYVALGVGGAVLLVIGVAGTVAGRFTAPKLVLTFGSILGAAMMLTGAVRWYESSSPALMLGLLVAAWGVILTSAAVLLARKVNVPAAVAGAALTVAAFTTDAALGAVMQPGSMLNSRPVAGARWYGFGNVTFSVYAASGLVLAGYLAHRFRRTGHPLAALVSVATVGFGVVICQGWPSMGTDFGGVISLTPGVLWLLLVLSGVRITWAKLVAVCVGAVLAITAISYLDWRRPPAARTHLGNFVQRILDGDAVDVVVRKAVTSWDTIISPLGIASLIVGIPLWVVLFRGLLPVLEDDFSTIRPVAIAALATAILGTLLNDGGISVWITLTSLFSVIIGSLWMDRALADGQLSWAGRLNR
;
A
#
# COMPACT_ATOMS: atom_id res chain seq x y z
N MET A 1 -12.20 -43.19 -39.79
CA MET A 1 -12.32 -41.85 -39.19
C MET A 1 -13.09 -40.96 -40.16
N PRO A 2 -14.36 -40.59 -39.92
CA PRO A 2 -15.05 -39.66 -40.79
C PRO A 2 -14.99 -38.22 -40.25
N ASN A 3 -14.78 -37.32 -41.20
CA ASN A 3 -14.65 -35.87 -41.10
C ASN A 3 -15.68 -35.19 -40.18
N ARG A 4 -15.18 -34.40 -39.21
CA ARG A 4 -15.99 -33.36 -38.56
C ARG A 4 -16.14 -32.18 -39.52
N PRO A 5 -17.36 -31.69 -39.81
CA PRO A 5 -17.54 -30.56 -40.70
C PRO A 5 -17.01 -29.27 -40.04
N ALA A 6 -16.30 -28.48 -40.84
CA ALA A 6 -15.82 -27.16 -40.45
C ALA A 6 -17.00 -26.23 -40.14
N VAL A 7 -17.04 -25.70 -38.92
CA VAL A 7 -18.02 -24.69 -38.49
C VAL A 7 -17.75 -23.42 -39.29
N ARG A 8 -18.61 -23.12 -40.27
CA ARG A 8 -18.63 -21.82 -40.98
C ARG A 8 -18.98 -20.73 -39.97
N ALA A 9 -18.02 -19.86 -39.66
CA ALA A 9 -18.25 -18.63 -38.93
C ALA A 9 -19.19 -17.72 -39.74
N ARG A 10 -20.40 -17.46 -39.23
CA ARG A 10 -21.29 -16.45 -39.82
C ARG A 10 -20.74 -15.05 -39.53
N PRO A 11 -20.81 -14.09 -40.47
CA PRO A 11 -20.31 -12.73 -40.26
C PRO A 11 -21.22 -11.93 -39.32
N GLY A 12 -20.61 -11.14 -38.44
CA GLY A 12 -21.10 -9.79 -38.12
C GLY A 12 -22.20 -9.61 -37.07
N ARG A 13 -22.41 -10.52 -36.11
CA ARG A 13 -23.27 -10.22 -34.94
C ARG A 13 -22.42 -9.98 -33.69
N TRP A 14 -22.61 -8.80 -33.09
CA TRP A 14 -22.02 -8.45 -31.80
C TRP A 14 -22.22 -9.61 -30.80
N PRO A 15 -21.17 -10.08 -30.11
CA PRO A 15 -21.20 -11.32 -29.34
C PRO A 15 -22.13 -11.28 -28.12
N LEU A 16 -22.55 -10.08 -27.71
CA LEU A 16 -23.39 -9.84 -26.54
C LEU A 16 -24.81 -9.47 -26.96
N SER A 17 -25.80 -9.91 -26.18
CA SER A 17 -27.18 -9.46 -26.37
C SER A 17 -27.30 -7.95 -26.12
N ARG A 18 -28.36 -7.31 -26.65
CA ARG A 18 -28.65 -5.89 -26.38
C ARG A 18 -28.68 -5.59 -24.88
N ARG A 19 -29.22 -6.51 -24.06
CA ARG A 19 -29.25 -6.38 -22.59
C ARG A 19 -27.85 -6.31 -22.00
N TRP A 20 -26.96 -7.23 -22.38
CA TRP A 20 -25.57 -7.24 -21.89
C TRP A 20 -24.77 -6.02 -22.36
N THR A 21 -25.02 -5.57 -23.58
CA THR A 21 -24.40 -4.35 -24.11
C THR A 21 -24.82 -3.12 -23.28
N VAL A 22 -26.11 -2.99 -22.96
CA VAL A 22 -26.61 -1.92 -22.07
C VAL A 22 -25.97 -2.00 -20.69
N VAL A 23 -25.86 -3.20 -20.10
CA VAL A 23 -25.21 -3.36 -18.79
C VAL A 23 -23.75 -2.92 -18.82
N LEU A 24 -22.98 -3.31 -19.85
CA LEU A 24 -21.58 -2.89 -19.98
C LEU A 24 -21.44 -1.39 -20.18
N VAL A 25 -22.30 -0.78 -21.01
CA VAL A 25 -22.31 0.67 -21.23
C VAL A 25 -22.63 1.41 -19.92
N LEU A 26 -23.60 0.93 -19.14
CA LEU A 26 -23.92 1.51 -17.84
C LEU A 26 -22.75 1.37 -16.85
N LEU A 27 -22.10 0.20 -16.78
CA LEU A 27 -20.93 0.01 -15.92
C LEU A 27 -19.76 0.92 -16.33
N ALA A 28 -19.50 1.05 -17.63
CA ALA A 28 -18.47 1.95 -18.15
C ALA A 28 -18.80 3.42 -17.87
N ALA A 29 -20.06 3.83 -18.05
CA ALA A 29 -20.53 5.18 -17.74
C ALA A 29 -20.43 5.48 -16.23
N THR A 30 -20.82 4.55 -15.37
CA THR A 30 -20.66 4.68 -13.92
C THR A 30 -19.18 4.80 -13.54
N PHE A 31 -18.32 3.94 -14.10
CA PHE A 31 -16.88 4.01 -13.86
C PHE A 31 -16.30 5.36 -14.30
N ALA A 32 -16.66 5.83 -15.50
CA ALA A 32 -16.24 7.14 -16.01
C ALA A 32 -16.77 8.30 -15.13
N GLY A 33 -18.00 8.22 -14.64
CA GLY A 33 -18.58 9.18 -13.71
C GLY A 33 -17.81 9.23 -12.39
N LEU A 34 -17.47 8.07 -11.81
CA LEU A 34 -16.65 7.98 -10.60
C LEU A 34 -15.23 8.54 -10.83
N ARG A 35 -14.62 8.27 -11.99
CA ARG A 35 -13.35 8.89 -12.40
C ARG A 35 -13.46 10.41 -12.50
N GLY A 36 -14.58 10.91 -13.03
CA GLY A 36 -14.89 12.33 -13.08
C GLY A 36 -14.97 12.95 -11.68
N ILE A 37 -15.67 12.29 -10.74
CA ILE A 37 -15.74 12.72 -9.33
C ILE A 37 -14.35 12.76 -8.70
N ALA A 38 -13.54 11.71 -8.90
CA ALA A 38 -12.18 11.67 -8.35
C ALA A 38 -11.30 12.83 -8.85
N ALA A 39 -11.49 13.24 -10.10
CA ALA A 39 -10.76 14.34 -10.73
C ALA A 39 -11.20 15.74 -10.25
N LEU A 40 -12.32 15.85 -9.52
CA LEU A 40 -12.77 17.11 -8.92
C LEU A 40 -12.07 17.42 -7.58
N SER A 41 -11.33 16.47 -7.01
CA SER A 41 -10.60 16.69 -5.76
C SER A 41 -9.58 17.83 -5.94
N PRO A 42 -9.52 18.80 -5.01
CA PRO A 42 -8.50 19.86 -5.08
C PRO A 42 -7.11 19.23 -5.11
N SER A 43 -6.22 19.84 -5.87
CA SER A 43 -4.82 19.45 -5.91
C SER A 43 -4.06 20.22 -4.83
N PRO A 44 -3.16 19.55 -4.08
CA PRO A 44 -2.28 20.23 -3.15
C PRO A 44 -1.47 21.34 -3.84
N GLU A 45 -1.21 22.42 -3.12
CA GLU A 45 -0.38 23.52 -3.58
C GLU A 45 1.09 23.30 -3.19
N ASP A 46 2.02 23.77 -4.02
CA ASP A 46 3.44 23.63 -3.74
C ASP A 46 3.84 24.44 -2.48
N SER A 47 4.60 23.82 -1.56
CA SER A 47 5.05 24.47 -0.33
C SER A 47 6.29 25.34 -0.56
N ALA A 48 6.16 26.41 -1.35
CA ALA A 48 7.29 27.30 -1.66
C ALA A 48 7.93 27.87 -0.38
N ILE A 49 9.26 27.98 -0.37
CA ILE A 49 10.06 28.61 0.69
C ILE A 49 10.60 29.92 0.13
N SER A 50 10.16 31.04 0.70
CA SER A 50 10.49 32.39 0.21
C SER A 50 11.61 33.08 1.00
N THR A 51 12.05 32.49 2.11
CA THR A 51 13.14 33.01 2.94
C THR A 51 14.49 32.52 2.45
N GLU A 52 15.56 33.30 2.67
CA GLU A 52 16.93 32.87 2.33
C GLU A 52 17.47 31.78 3.26
N GLN A 53 16.85 31.61 4.42
CA GLN A 53 17.25 30.65 5.44
C GLN A 53 16.10 29.71 5.83
N VAL A 54 16.42 28.43 6.00
CA VAL A 54 15.55 27.39 6.53
C VAL A 54 16.21 26.76 7.74
N VAL A 55 15.46 26.70 8.84
CA VAL A 55 15.89 26.06 10.08
C VAL A 55 15.00 24.86 10.37
N VAL A 56 15.60 23.72 10.67
CA VAL A 56 14.89 22.51 11.06
C VAL A 56 15.27 22.16 12.49
N VAL A 57 14.36 22.37 13.42
CA VAL A 57 14.51 21.95 14.82
C VAL A 57 13.93 20.54 14.96
N GLY A 58 14.83 19.58 15.19
CA GLY A 58 14.47 18.19 15.41
C GLY A 58 14.40 17.86 16.89
N VAL A 59 13.28 17.29 17.34
CA VAL A 59 13.05 16.97 18.75
C VAL A 59 12.82 15.47 18.95
N ASN A 60 13.47 14.87 19.93
CA ASN A 60 13.29 13.44 20.22
C ASN A 60 11.98 13.22 20.99
N GLY A 61 11.18 12.22 20.60
CA GLY A 61 9.96 11.85 21.31
C GLY A 61 8.83 12.88 21.26
N ARG A 62 8.79 13.74 20.23
CA ARG A 62 7.78 14.78 20.06
C ARG A 62 6.54 14.26 19.33
N TYR A 63 5.80 13.34 19.95
CA TYR A 63 4.57 12.75 19.38
C TYR A 63 3.28 13.54 19.72
N GLN A 64 3.39 14.56 20.56
CA GLN A 64 2.31 15.49 20.90
C GLN A 64 2.85 16.93 20.97
N LEU A 65 1.96 17.92 20.77
CA LEU A 65 2.31 19.33 20.94
C LEU A 65 2.60 19.65 22.41
N THR A 66 3.73 20.28 22.71
CA THR A 66 3.97 20.86 24.05
C THR A 66 3.29 22.21 24.21
N GLU A 67 3.46 22.83 25.39
CA GLU A 67 3.00 24.20 25.61
C GLU A 67 3.66 25.19 24.65
N ALA A 68 4.97 25.04 24.39
CA ALA A 68 5.70 25.90 23.46
C ALA A 68 5.14 25.79 22.03
N ASP A 69 4.90 24.56 21.55
CA ASP A 69 4.29 24.34 20.23
C ASP A 69 2.91 24.99 20.13
N ARG A 70 2.08 24.84 21.18
CA ARG A 70 0.73 25.41 21.21
C ARG A 70 0.77 26.93 21.13
N LYS A 71 1.70 27.58 21.84
CA LYS A 71 1.88 29.03 21.82
C LYS A 71 2.38 29.52 20.46
N VAL A 72 3.39 28.85 19.91
CA VAL A 72 3.97 29.18 18.60
C VAL A 72 2.94 29.02 17.50
N LEU A 73 2.29 27.86 17.40
CA LEU A 73 1.24 27.60 16.42
C LEU A 73 0.07 28.56 16.59
N GLY A 74 -0.41 28.76 17.83
CA GLY A 74 -1.53 29.67 18.12
C GLY A 74 -1.30 31.12 17.66
N SER A 75 -0.04 31.56 17.60
CA SER A 75 0.32 32.90 17.13
C SER A 75 0.59 32.97 15.62
N ASN A 76 0.61 31.83 14.93
CA ASN A 76 1.05 31.69 13.53
C ASN A 76 0.08 30.83 12.69
N LEU A 77 -1.17 30.62 13.10
CA LEU A 77 -2.09 29.72 12.38
C LEU A 77 -2.37 30.17 10.94
N ASP A 78 -2.31 31.48 10.66
CA ASP A 78 -2.57 32.05 9.34
C ASP A 78 -1.39 31.88 8.35
N ASN A 79 -0.21 31.49 8.85
CA ASN A 79 1.03 31.32 8.07
C ASN A 79 1.80 30.05 8.48
N ALA A 80 1.07 29.03 8.95
CA ALA A 80 1.63 27.76 9.37
C ALA A 80 1.04 26.59 8.58
N ALA A 81 1.89 25.59 8.32
CA ALA A 81 1.46 24.29 7.84
C ALA A 81 1.80 23.20 8.87
N ALA A 82 0.92 22.25 9.11
CA ALA A 82 1.11 21.24 10.16
C ALA A 82 0.74 19.82 9.69
N GLY A 83 1.21 18.81 10.42
CA GLY A 83 0.88 17.42 10.15
C GLY A 83 1.57 16.43 11.09
N ALA A 84 1.51 15.17 10.70
CA ALA A 84 2.17 14.05 11.34
C ALA A 84 3.38 13.61 10.51
N MET A 85 4.56 13.58 11.13
CA MET A 85 5.80 13.07 10.56
C MET A 85 5.93 11.58 10.82
N SER A 86 5.99 10.79 9.75
CA SER A 86 6.46 9.41 9.83
C SER A 86 7.98 9.40 9.85
N VAL A 87 8.53 9.12 11.03
CA VAL A 87 9.96 8.92 11.28
C VAL A 87 10.38 7.46 11.17
N ARG A 88 9.48 6.60 10.62
CA ARG A 88 9.56 5.13 10.65
C ARG A 88 11.01 4.67 10.51
N PRO A 89 11.61 4.10 11.58
CA PRO A 89 12.97 3.63 11.50
C PRO A 89 13.07 2.44 10.55
N ARG A 90 14.30 2.16 10.10
CA ARG A 90 14.55 0.95 9.29
C ARG A 90 14.31 -0.30 10.11
N TYR A 91 14.70 -0.29 11.39
CA TYR A 91 14.47 -1.38 12.33
C TYR A 91 13.64 -0.91 13.52
N ILE A 92 12.75 -1.77 14.01
CA ILE A 92 12.01 -1.51 15.26
C ILE A 92 13.02 -1.38 16.40
N GLY A 93 12.88 -0.35 17.23
CA GLY A 93 13.80 -0.07 18.36
C GLY A 93 15.02 0.79 17.99
N ASP A 94 15.14 1.26 16.74
CA ASP A 94 16.17 2.26 16.41
C ASP A 94 15.90 3.58 17.14
N CYS A 95 16.99 4.21 17.59
CA CYS A 95 16.98 5.50 18.26
C CYS A 95 16.90 6.69 17.29
N ALA A 96 16.69 7.90 17.82
CA ALA A 96 16.54 9.13 17.03
C ALA A 96 17.72 9.46 16.10
N ALA A 97 18.92 8.94 16.37
CA ALA A 97 20.06 9.05 15.45
C ALA A 97 19.76 8.43 14.07
N ALA A 98 18.94 7.38 13.99
CA ALA A 98 18.47 6.82 12.72
C ALA A 98 17.55 7.77 11.96
N GLY A 99 16.74 8.55 12.67
CA GLY A 99 15.90 9.60 12.10
C GLY A 99 16.73 10.72 11.48
N TRP A 100 17.73 11.23 12.21
CA TRP A 100 18.65 12.24 11.68
C TRP A 100 19.45 11.73 10.48
N ALA A 101 19.96 10.50 10.54
CA ALA A 101 20.64 9.88 9.41
C ALA A 101 19.70 9.68 8.20
N THR A 102 18.43 9.33 8.44
CA THR A 102 17.40 9.20 7.39
C THR A 102 17.13 10.55 6.73
N LEU A 103 17.04 11.63 7.52
CA LEU A 103 16.87 13.00 7.02
C LEU A 103 18.05 13.44 6.15
N GLY A 104 19.30 13.12 6.53
CA GLY A 104 20.48 13.42 5.71
C GLY A 104 20.63 12.55 4.47
N ALA A 105 20.15 11.31 4.51
CA ALA A 105 20.26 10.36 3.41
C ALA A 105 19.11 10.45 2.38
N GLY A 106 17.95 10.98 2.77
CA GLY A 106 16.74 10.96 1.92
C GLY A 106 16.14 9.57 1.71
N ARG A 107 16.60 8.59 2.49
CA ARG A 107 16.16 7.20 2.48
C ARG A 107 16.27 6.63 3.88
N ARG A 108 15.32 5.76 4.24
CA ARG A 108 15.29 5.09 5.54
C ARG A 108 16.60 4.35 5.79
N THR A 109 17.24 4.63 6.92
CA THR A 109 18.49 4.00 7.32
C THR A 109 18.52 3.69 8.80
N GLY A 110 19.33 2.71 9.19
CA GLY A 110 19.69 2.44 10.58
C GLY A 110 21.07 3.02 10.91
N VAL A 111 21.43 2.97 12.20
CA VAL A 111 22.75 3.41 12.70
C VAL A 111 23.49 2.32 13.48
N GLY A 112 23.02 1.07 13.43
CA GLY A 112 23.71 -0.06 14.06
C GLY A 112 23.82 0.05 15.59
N GLY A 113 22.84 0.67 16.25
CA GLY A 113 22.86 0.92 17.69
C GLY A 113 23.69 2.13 18.14
N LEU A 114 24.30 2.88 17.21
CA LEU A 114 25.08 4.08 17.52
C LEU A 114 24.18 5.29 17.82
N CYS A 115 23.59 5.32 19.01
CA CYS A 115 22.57 6.30 19.38
C CYS A 115 23.08 7.66 19.85
N ASN A 116 24.36 7.76 20.20
CA ASN A 116 24.97 8.97 20.76
C ASN A 116 26.02 9.53 19.81
N PRO A 117 25.63 10.32 18.79
CA PRO A 117 26.59 10.93 17.88
C PRO A 117 27.52 11.89 18.61
N ARG A 118 28.76 12.00 18.13
CA ARG A 118 29.77 12.94 18.63
C ARG A 118 30.44 13.64 17.47
N VAL A 119 30.71 14.92 17.65
CA VAL A 119 31.44 15.74 16.69
C VAL A 119 32.71 16.23 17.34
N ARG A 120 33.82 16.12 16.62
CA ARG A 120 35.13 16.63 17.01
C ARG A 120 35.78 17.27 15.80
N ASP A 121 36.29 18.49 15.94
CA ASP A 121 37.02 19.19 14.88
C ASP A 121 36.26 19.23 13.53
N GLY A 122 34.94 19.44 13.59
CA GLY A 122 34.08 19.49 12.39
C GLY A 122 33.82 18.14 11.72
N GLN A 123 34.05 17.02 12.43
CA GLN A 123 33.87 15.66 11.91
C GLN A 123 33.01 14.81 12.84
N VAL A 124 32.10 14.01 12.27
CA VAL A 124 31.35 13.00 13.01
C VAL A 124 32.26 11.81 13.30
N THR A 125 32.58 11.57 14.58
CA THR A 125 33.69 10.68 14.95
C THR A 125 33.49 9.21 14.57
N ASP A 126 32.25 8.75 14.53
CA ASP A 126 31.85 7.36 14.23
C ASP A 126 31.24 7.20 12.82
N TRP A 127 31.52 8.15 11.91
CA TRP A 127 30.89 8.20 10.59
C TRP A 127 31.06 6.93 9.77
N SER A 128 32.27 6.36 9.69
CA SER A 128 32.53 5.14 8.93
C SER A 128 31.71 3.94 9.41
N GLN A 129 31.50 3.83 10.72
CA GLN A 129 30.67 2.78 11.32
C GLN A 129 29.19 2.98 10.97
N ARG A 130 28.73 4.23 10.95
CA ARG A 130 27.37 4.57 10.51
C ARG A 130 27.14 4.28 9.03
N VAL A 131 28.13 4.58 8.17
CA VAL A 131 28.09 4.21 6.74
C VAL A 131 28.01 2.69 6.57
N ALA A 132 28.82 1.93 7.32
CA ALA A 132 28.74 0.48 7.32
C ALA A 132 27.37 -0.04 7.81
N ALA A 133 26.81 0.55 8.87
CA ALA A 133 25.47 0.21 9.37
C ALA A 133 24.35 0.56 8.37
N ALA A 134 24.48 1.67 7.64
CA ALA A 134 23.56 2.06 6.59
C ALA A 134 23.58 1.05 5.43
N ALA A 135 24.75 0.54 5.06
CA ALA A 135 24.93 -0.48 4.01
C ALA A 135 24.53 -1.90 4.45
N ALA A 136 24.55 -2.19 5.77
CA ALA A 136 24.23 -3.51 6.30
C ALA A 136 22.83 -4.00 5.90
N ASN A 137 22.66 -5.33 5.83
CA ASN A 137 21.43 -6.02 5.45
C ASN A 137 20.82 -5.48 4.14
N ASN A 138 21.65 -5.36 3.10
CA ASN A 138 21.28 -4.87 1.77
C ASN A 138 20.73 -3.43 1.79
N GLY A 139 21.36 -2.54 2.56
CA GLY A 139 20.96 -1.14 2.64
C GLY A 139 21.51 -0.31 1.49
N ASP A 140 20.68 0.55 0.93
CA ASP A 140 21.00 1.45 -0.18
C ASP A 140 20.87 2.93 0.18
N ALA A 141 20.81 3.25 1.48
CA ALA A 141 20.85 4.61 1.96
C ALA A 141 22.29 5.14 1.90
N GLN A 142 22.49 6.25 1.18
CA GLN A 142 23.79 6.93 1.11
C GLN A 142 23.80 8.10 2.09
N LEU A 143 24.60 8.00 3.15
CA LEU A 143 24.71 9.07 4.13
C LEU A 143 25.37 10.32 3.50
N GLY A 144 24.91 11.51 3.91
CA GLY A 144 25.35 12.80 3.39
C GLY A 144 24.81 13.17 2.00
N THR A 145 23.78 12.48 1.52
CA THR A 145 23.11 12.77 0.24
C THR A 145 22.56 14.20 0.19
N LEU A 146 21.96 14.70 1.27
CA LEU A 146 21.43 16.07 1.34
C LEU A 146 22.54 17.09 1.19
N ALA A 147 23.58 17.02 2.03
CA ALA A 147 24.69 17.97 1.99
C ALA A 147 25.47 17.92 0.68
N ARG A 148 25.56 16.76 0.02
CA ARG A 148 26.14 16.64 -1.33
C ARG A 148 25.27 17.29 -2.41
N SER A 149 23.95 17.24 -2.26
CA SER A 149 23.01 17.69 -3.29
C SER A 149 22.72 19.18 -3.24
N VAL A 150 23.08 19.85 -2.14
CA VAL A 150 22.93 21.29 -1.93
C VAL A 150 24.26 21.99 -2.25
N PRO A 151 24.32 22.94 -3.19
CA PRO A 151 25.54 23.69 -3.51
C PRO A 151 25.97 24.66 -2.39
N GLY A 152 25.03 25.11 -1.55
CA GLY A 152 25.27 26.02 -0.43
C GLY A 152 25.74 25.33 0.86
N CYS A 153 25.96 26.13 1.91
CA CYS A 153 26.30 25.61 3.23
C CYS A 153 25.10 24.91 3.89
N VAL A 154 25.37 23.78 4.55
CA VAL A 154 24.45 23.09 5.46
C VAL A 154 25.14 23.01 6.83
N ALA A 155 24.53 23.59 7.86
CA ALA A 155 25.06 23.63 9.22
C ALA A 155 24.28 22.73 10.18
N ALA A 156 24.97 22.31 11.25
CA ALA A 156 24.38 21.59 12.37
C ALA A 156 24.66 22.30 13.70
N VAL A 157 23.62 22.42 14.52
CA VAL A 157 23.69 22.83 15.92
C VAL A 157 23.33 21.62 16.76
N GLY A 158 24.30 21.09 17.51
CA GLY A 158 24.11 19.90 18.34
C GLY A 158 24.31 18.56 17.61
N PRO A 159 24.55 17.48 18.38
CA PRO A 159 25.17 16.27 17.86
C PRO A 159 24.28 15.44 16.93
N GLY A 160 22.96 15.35 17.17
CA GLY A 160 22.04 14.64 16.27
C GLY A 160 21.90 15.31 14.92
N ALA A 161 21.78 16.65 14.91
CA ALA A 161 21.72 17.46 13.69
C ALA A 161 22.95 17.26 12.78
N ALA A 162 24.12 16.97 13.36
CA ALA A 162 25.33 16.69 12.60
C ALA A 162 25.19 15.48 11.67
N LEU A 163 24.37 14.48 12.02
CA LEU A 163 24.13 13.32 11.17
C LEU A 163 23.33 13.66 9.91
N ALA A 164 22.47 14.67 9.96
CA ALA A 164 21.73 15.14 8.78
C ALA A 164 22.55 16.11 7.92
N ALA A 165 23.37 16.95 8.55
CA ALA A 165 24.19 17.96 7.89
C ALA A 165 25.52 17.45 7.32
N ALA A 166 26.01 16.30 7.81
CA ALA A 166 27.31 15.78 7.41
C ALA A 166 27.38 15.51 5.90
N ARG A 167 28.53 15.83 5.32
CA ARG A 167 28.92 15.44 3.97
C ARG A 167 29.20 13.93 3.91
N PRO A 168 29.30 13.35 2.71
CA PRO A 168 29.59 11.93 2.55
C PRO A 168 30.86 11.43 3.24
N ASP A 169 31.84 12.31 3.45
CA ASP A 169 33.10 12.04 4.15
C ASP A 169 33.00 12.21 5.68
N GLY A 170 31.84 12.62 6.20
CA GLY A 170 31.59 12.86 7.64
C GLY A 170 31.83 14.29 8.09
N SER A 171 32.35 15.17 7.22
CA SER A 171 32.63 16.56 7.55
C SER A 171 31.35 17.36 7.72
N VAL A 172 31.32 18.28 8.67
CA VAL A 172 30.12 19.07 9.01
C VAL A 172 30.49 20.45 9.51
N THR A 173 29.78 21.48 9.04
CA THR A 173 29.80 22.81 9.65
C THR A 173 29.02 22.75 10.95
N PHE A 174 29.71 22.79 12.09
CA PHE A 174 29.14 22.45 13.39
C PHE A 174 29.28 23.58 14.41
N GLN A 175 28.25 23.74 15.24
CA GLN A 175 28.24 24.60 16.41
C GLN A 175 27.57 23.85 17.58
N THR A 176 28.01 24.11 18.81
CA THR A 176 27.30 23.59 20.00
C THR A 176 26.03 24.39 20.27
N VAL A 177 25.07 23.81 20.99
CA VAL A 177 23.83 24.50 21.37
C VAL A 177 24.12 25.76 22.18
N ALA A 178 25.10 25.69 23.10
CA ALA A 178 25.49 26.83 23.93
C ALA A 178 26.05 28.00 23.10
N GLU A 179 26.93 27.71 22.13
CA GLU A 179 27.46 28.73 21.22
C GLU A 179 26.37 29.34 20.34
N PHE A 180 25.42 28.53 19.86
CA PHE A 180 24.31 29.00 19.03
C PHE A 180 23.39 29.94 19.82
N VAL A 181 23.05 29.59 21.07
CA VAL A 181 22.27 30.46 21.96
C VAL A 181 23.05 31.73 22.30
N ALA A 182 24.37 31.65 22.54
CA ALA A 182 25.21 32.80 22.84
C ALA A 182 25.31 33.80 21.68
N THR A 183 25.13 33.34 20.44
CA THR A 183 25.11 34.17 19.22
C THR A 183 23.69 34.65 18.85
N GLY A 184 22.74 34.57 19.80
CA GLY A 184 21.37 35.02 19.60
C GLY A 184 20.54 34.11 18.69
N SER A 185 20.89 32.82 18.59
CA SER A 185 20.20 31.82 17.79
C SER A 185 20.13 32.21 16.29
N THR A 186 21.24 32.70 15.75
CA THR A 186 21.35 33.18 14.36
C THR A 186 21.89 32.09 13.43
N PRO A 187 21.11 31.62 12.43
CA PRO A 187 21.60 30.63 11.46
C PRO A 187 22.72 31.21 10.59
N GLY A 188 23.85 30.50 10.52
CA GLY A 188 25.00 30.89 9.70
C GLY A 188 24.97 30.38 8.26
N CYS A 189 24.05 29.47 7.94
CA CYS A 189 23.95 28.82 6.63
C CYS A 189 22.50 28.77 6.12
N PRO A 190 22.29 28.73 4.79
CA PRO A 190 20.95 28.65 4.20
C PRO A 190 20.09 27.52 4.76
N ILE A 191 20.70 26.38 5.10
CA ILE A 191 20.03 25.28 5.79
C ILE A 191 20.76 25.03 7.12
N THR A 192 20.03 25.09 8.22
CA THR A 192 20.55 24.79 9.56
C THR A 192 19.68 23.75 10.26
N PHE A 193 20.28 22.63 10.64
CA PHE A 193 19.65 21.61 11.47
C PHE A 193 19.98 21.84 12.95
N ILE A 194 19.00 21.68 13.83
CA ILE A 194 19.16 21.92 15.27
C ILE A 194 18.67 20.71 16.05
N ASP A 195 19.57 20.12 16.85
CA ASP A 195 19.30 19.15 17.90
C ASP A 195 19.64 19.79 19.25
N ALA A 196 18.67 20.49 19.83
CA ALA A 196 18.86 21.30 21.03
C ALA A 196 18.59 20.57 22.35
N GLY A 197 18.13 19.32 22.30
CA GLY A 197 17.72 18.57 23.49
C GLY A 197 16.70 19.35 24.32
N ASN A 198 17.02 19.61 25.59
CA ASN A 198 16.14 20.31 26.52
C ASN A 198 15.89 21.78 26.16
N GLU A 199 16.80 22.41 25.40
CA GLU A 199 16.69 23.82 24.99
C GLU A 199 15.78 24.02 23.76
N SER A 200 15.21 22.94 23.22
CA SER A 200 14.40 22.98 21.99
C SER A 200 13.24 23.95 22.08
N ASP A 201 12.46 23.92 23.16
CA ASP A 201 11.27 24.77 23.30
C ASP A 201 11.62 26.27 23.34
N GLN A 202 12.76 26.63 23.96
CA GLN A 202 13.27 28.00 23.97
C GLN A 202 13.69 28.44 22.57
N ILE A 203 14.49 27.64 21.87
CA ILE A 203 14.99 27.96 20.52
C ILE A 203 13.83 28.05 19.51
N ILE A 204 12.87 27.12 19.58
CA ILE A 204 11.65 27.13 18.75
C ILE A 204 10.90 28.45 18.94
N THR A 205 10.69 28.87 20.19
CA THR A 205 9.96 30.11 20.50
C THR A 205 10.68 31.35 19.96
N GLN A 206 12.01 31.39 20.04
CA GLN A 206 12.82 32.50 19.52
C GLN A 206 12.81 32.56 17.98
N LEU A 207 13.03 31.42 17.32
CA LEU A 207 13.07 31.35 15.85
C LEU A 207 11.70 31.63 15.22
N ALA A 208 10.60 31.24 15.88
CA ALA A 208 9.26 31.49 15.37
C ALA A 208 8.87 32.98 15.31
N GLN A 209 9.61 33.86 16.00
CA GLN A 209 9.39 35.31 15.96
C GLN A 209 10.13 35.99 14.80
N ARG A 210 11.04 35.28 14.13
CA ARG A 210 11.83 35.79 13.03
C ARG A 210 11.08 35.70 11.72
N GLN A 211 11.24 36.71 10.86
CA GLN A 211 10.60 36.80 9.54
C GLN A 211 11.56 36.43 8.40
N ASP A 212 12.86 36.38 8.69
CA ASP A 212 13.93 36.07 7.75
C ASP A 212 14.26 34.57 7.65
N VAL A 213 13.59 33.75 8.46
CA VAL A 213 13.78 32.29 8.51
C VAL A 213 12.45 31.56 8.32
N THR A 214 12.47 30.49 7.53
CA THR A 214 11.40 29.48 7.54
C THR A 214 11.76 28.45 8.61
N LEU A 215 10.90 28.30 9.62
CA LEU A 215 11.10 27.36 10.71
C LEU A 215 10.31 26.08 10.48
N PHE A 216 10.99 24.95 10.40
CA PHE A 216 10.41 23.63 10.56
C PHE A 216 10.68 23.12 11.97
N VAL A 217 9.64 22.61 12.63
CA VAL A 217 9.76 21.86 13.87
C VAL A 217 9.23 20.47 13.60
N THR A 218 10.03 19.44 13.87
CA THR A 218 9.61 18.06 13.68
C THR A 218 10.15 17.17 14.79
N GLY A 219 9.38 16.16 15.19
CA GLY A 219 10.01 15.05 15.89
C GLY A 219 10.86 14.22 14.93
N ILE A 220 12.03 13.78 15.38
CA ILE A 220 13.00 13.05 14.53
C ILE A 220 13.02 11.55 14.83
N GLY A 221 12.56 11.13 16.01
CA GLY A 221 12.55 9.72 16.40
C GLY A 221 11.93 9.53 17.78
N PRO A 222 11.95 8.29 18.30
CA PRO A 222 11.44 8.03 19.63
C PRO A 222 12.24 8.76 20.71
N ALA A 223 11.63 8.94 21.89
CA ALA A 223 12.36 9.40 23.07
C ALA A 223 13.46 8.39 23.45
N ALA A 224 14.51 8.86 24.12
CA ALA A 224 15.55 7.96 24.62
C ALA A 224 14.94 6.90 25.54
N GLY A 225 15.24 5.62 25.28
CA GLY A 225 14.70 4.48 26.03
C GLY A 225 13.22 4.16 25.73
N SER A 226 12.62 4.77 24.71
CA SER A 226 11.25 4.48 24.28
C SER A 226 11.25 3.70 22.96
N ASP A 227 10.38 2.70 22.87
CA ASP A 227 10.08 1.98 21.63
C ASP A 227 8.80 2.51 20.95
N ASN A 228 8.31 3.70 21.33
CA ASN A 228 7.08 4.25 20.79
C ASN A 228 7.18 4.42 19.26
N PRO A 229 6.41 3.66 18.46
CA PRO A 229 6.49 3.72 17.01
C PRO A 229 5.68 4.88 16.44
N GLY A 230 5.00 5.67 17.28
CA GLY A 230 4.07 6.72 16.90
C GLY A 230 4.65 7.73 15.91
N VAL A 231 3.77 8.26 15.07
CA VAL A 231 4.08 9.43 14.25
C VAL A 231 4.44 10.62 15.15
N GLN A 232 5.31 11.48 14.65
CA GLN A 232 5.77 12.65 15.37
C GLN A 232 5.03 13.91 14.91
N VAL A 233 5.10 14.98 15.68
CA VAL A 233 4.64 16.31 15.27
C VAL A 233 5.52 16.80 14.13
N VAL A 234 4.93 17.45 13.13
CA VAL A 234 5.64 18.39 12.26
C VAL A 234 4.81 19.64 12.04
N TYR A 235 5.46 20.79 12.07
CA TYR A 235 4.90 22.03 11.56
C TYR A 235 5.97 22.92 10.95
N ARG A 236 5.52 23.80 10.08
CA ARG A 236 6.30 24.86 9.44
C ARG A 236 5.66 26.20 9.77
N VAL A 237 6.47 27.17 10.16
CA VAL A 237 6.08 28.58 10.33
C VAL A 237 6.82 29.42 9.27
N GLY A 238 6.15 30.45 8.76
CA GLY A 238 6.66 31.25 7.64
C GLY A 238 6.20 30.72 6.27
N THR A 239 4.98 30.17 6.20
CA THR A 239 4.33 29.84 4.92
C THR A 239 3.50 31.03 4.44
N THR A 240 3.27 31.13 3.13
CA THR A 240 2.27 32.08 2.59
C THR A 240 0.85 31.50 2.64
N LEU A 241 0.72 30.19 2.88
CA LEU A 241 -0.52 29.45 2.82
C LEU A 241 -0.65 28.57 4.07
N PRO A 242 -1.70 28.75 4.89
CA PRO A 242 -1.96 27.87 6.01
C PRO A 242 -2.62 26.57 5.54
N GLY A 243 -2.30 25.45 6.18
CA GLY A 243 -2.93 24.17 5.83
C GLY A 243 -2.18 22.93 6.28
N TRP A 244 -2.57 21.77 5.73
CA TRP A 244 -1.99 20.50 6.13
C TRP A 244 -0.83 20.12 5.22
N LEU A 245 0.27 19.68 5.83
CA LEU A 245 1.40 19.15 5.09
C LEU A 245 1.03 17.82 4.44
N THR A 246 1.33 17.70 3.14
CA THR A 246 1.17 16.47 2.36
C THR A 246 2.32 16.29 1.37
N SER A 247 2.39 15.14 0.71
CA SER A 247 3.40 14.85 -0.31
C SER A 247 2.91 13.74 -1.25
N GLU A 248 3.47 13.68 -2.45
CA GLU A 248 3.23 12.57 -3.39
C GLU A 248 3.70 11.20 -2.85
N SER A 249 4.61 11.19 -1.87
CA SER A 249 5.09 9.96 -1.24
C SER A 249 4.01 9.28 -0.41
N THR A 250 3.21 10.07 0.31
CA THR A 250 2.17 9.53 1.19
C THR A 250 0.78 9.62 0.55
N ARG A 251 0.52 10.65 -0.25
CA ARG A 251 -0.83 11.03 -0.74
C ARG A 251 -1.87 10.99 0.38
N ARG A 252 -1.44 11.37 1.58
CA ARG A 252 -2.26 11.41 2.78
C ARG A 252 -2.26 12.83 3.30
N TYR A 253 -3.46 13.32 3.55
CA TYR A 253 -3.70 14.58 4.21
C TYR A 253 -3.03 14.60 5.59
N GLY A 254 -2.18 15.61 5.84
CA GLY A 254 -1.52 15.83 7.12
C GLY A 254 -0.58 14.70 7.55
N VAL A 255 -0.05 13.89 6.63
CA VAL A 255 0.94 12.85 6.94
C VAL A 255 2.07 12.90 5.92
N VAL A 256 3.29 13.08 6.39
CA VAL A 256 4.50 13.24 5.55
C VAL A 256 5.65 12.43 6.13
N THR A 257 6.76 12.27 5.40
CA THR A 257 7.93 11.50 5.83
C THR A 257 9.19 12.36 5.96
N LEU A 258 10.19 11.88 6.71
CA LEU A 258 11.49 12.57 6.80
C LEU A 258 12.16 12.73 5.42
N ALA A 259 11.98 11.75 4.52
CA ALA A 259 12.52 11.83 3.16
C ALA A 259 11.86 12.93 2.32
N ASP A 260 10.59 13.27 2.61
CA ASP A 260 9.89 14.40 1.96
C ASP A 260 10.51 15.73 2.39
N LEU A 261 10.84 15.85 3.68
CA LEU A 261 11.59 16.99 4.20
C LEU A 261 12.98 17.07 3.58
N THR A 262 13.70 15.94 3.45
CA THR A 262 14.98 15.90 2.71
C THR A 262 14.84 16.46 1.30
N ARG A 263 13.84 15.98 0.55
CA ARG A 263 13.62 16.43 -0.84
C ARG A 263 13.32 17.92 -0.91
N THR A 264 12.47 18.41 -0.01
CA THR A 264 12.10 19.83 0.10
C THR A 264 13.32 20.72 0.35
N LEU A 265 14.20 20.30 1.26
CA LEU A 265 15.41 21.06 1.60
C LEU A 265 16.45 21.06 0.47
N ILE A 266 16.55 19.97 -0.29
CA ILE A 266 17.42 19.91 -1.47
C ILE A 266 16.89 20.83 -2.58
N ASP A 267 15.58 20.79 -2.85
CA ASP A 267 14.96 21.66 -3.85
C ASP A 267 15.12 23.14 -3.47
N PHE A 268 14.94 23.46 -2.19
CA PHE A 268 15.25 24.80 -1.66
C PHE A 268 16.71 25.20 -1.90
N GLY A 269 17.67 24.32 -1.53
CA GLY A 269 19.09 24.63 -1.67
C GLY A 269 19.59 24.72 -3.12
N GLN A 270 18.87 24.13 -4.08
CA GLN A 270 19.19 24.20 -5.51
C GLN A 270 18.58 25.42 -6.21
N GLY A 271 17.50 25.99 -5.66
CA GLY A 271 16.76 27.09 -6.26
C GLY A 271 15.98 26.71 -7.53
N ASP A 272 15.38 27.73 -8.16
CA ASP A 272 14.53 27.57 -9.35
C ASP A 272 15.35 27.18 -10.59
N GLY A 273 15.57 25.87 -10.78
CA GLY A 273 16.25 25.32 -11.96
C GLY A 273 17.00 24.00 -11.74
N GLY A 274 17.32 23.67 -10.48
CA GLY A 274 17.90 22.38 -10.13
C GLY A 274 16.83 21.40 -9.66
N ARG A 275 16.56 20.35 -10.43
CA ARG A 275 15.93 19.13 -9.88
C ARG A 275 17.03 18.10 -9.69
N ALA A 276 17.42 17.88 -8.43
CA ALA A 276 18.46 16.91 -8.09
C ALA A 276 18.12 15.53 -8.66
N SER A 277 19.09 14.93 -9.36
CA SER A 277 19.07 13.52 -9.78
C SER A 277 19.36 12.55 -8.62
N ALA A 278 19.46 13.05 -7.38
CA ALA A 278 19.72 12.24 -6.21
C ALA A 278 18.57 11.24 -5.99
N ALA A 279 18.92 9.97 -5.81
CA ALA A 279 17.97 8.90 -5.57
C ALA A 279 17.40 9.01 -4.14
N ILE A 280 16.42 9.88 -3.96
CA ILE A 280 15.69 10.13 -2.70
C ILE A 280 14.33 9.43 -2.80
N ASP A 281 13.86 8.85 -1.70
CA ASP A 281 12.58 8.14 -1.68
C ASP A 281 11.37 9.08 -1.49
N GLY A 282 11.62 10.28 -0.95
CA GLY A 282 10.61 11.30 -0.69
C GLY A 282 10.33 12.24 -1.85
N ALA A 283 9.26 13.02 -1.71
CA ALA A 283 8.77 14.02 -2.65
C ALA A 283 8.70 15.40 -1.96
N PRO A 284 8.73 16.52 -2.71
CA PRO A 284 8.60 17.84 -2.13
C PRO A 284 7.32 17.95 -1.29
N LEU A 285 7.41 18.66 -0.16
CA LEU A 285 6.26 18.96 0.67
C LEU A 285 5.30 19.87 -0.10
N GLN A 286 4.01 19.58 0.04
CA GLN A 286 2.90 20.34 -0.48
C GLN A 286 1.96 20.71 0.67
N ILE A 287 1.10 21.69 0.43
CA ILE A 287 0.11 22.19 1.38
C ILE A 287 -1.27 21.91 0.81
N GLU A 288 -2.11 21.23 1.59
CA GLU A 288 -3.55 21.22 1.37
C GLU A 288 -4.13 22.42 2.15
N PRO A 289 -4.57 23.50 1.48
CA PRO A 289 -4.99 24.73 2.16
C PRO A 289 -6.19 24.46 3.09
N ASP A 290 -6.05 24.87 4.35
CA ASP A 290 -7.09 24.67 5.36
C ASP A 290 -6.92 25.65 6.52
N ARG A 291 -8.01 25.91 7.23
CA ARG A 291 -7.96 26.71 8.46
C ARG A 291 -7.51 25.83 9.61
N LEU A 292 -6.24 25.96 9.97
CA LEU A 292 -5.69 25.24 11.11
C LEU A 292 -6.22 25.78 12.44
N SER A 293 -6.32 24.88 13.40
CA SER A 293 -6.42 25.22 14.81
C SER A 293 -5.55 24.26 15.61
N VAL A 294 -5.05 24.71 16.76
CA VAL A 294 -4.24 23.87 17.65
C VAL A 294 -4.99 22.60 18.05
N THR A 295 -6.30 22.71 18.32
CA THR A 295 -7.15 21.57 18.67
C THR A 295 -7.31 20.60 17.51
N ALA A 296 -7.48 21.09 16.27
CA ALA A 296 -7.53 20.24 15.08
C ALA A 296 -6.21 19.50 14.85
N ILE A 297 -5.05 20.16 15.01
CA ILE A 297 -3.73 19.54 14.89
C ILE A 297 -3.57 18.41 15.91
N GLN A 298 -3.94 18.66 17.17
CA GLN A 298 -3.88 17.64 18.22
C GLN A 298 -4.85 16.47 17.96
N ALA A 299 -6.05 16.76 17.47
CA ALA A 299 -7.03 15.73 17.12
C ALA A 299 -6.52 14.88 15.95
N HIS A 300 -5.94 15.50 14.93
CA HIS A 300 -5.35 14.82 13.77
C HIS A 300 -4.22 13.87 14.18
N LEU A 301 -3.26 14.33 14.99
CA LEU A 301 -2.17 13.48 15.50
C LEU A 301 -2.70 12.27 16.27
N ARG A 302 -3.70 12.47 17.13
CA ARG A 302 -4.39 11.37 17.84
C ARG A 302 -5.09 10.41 16.89
N SER A 303 -5.73 10.93 15.84
CA SER A 303 -6.45 10.16 14.83
C SER A 303 -5.50 9.25 14.02
N VAL A 304 -4.31 9.75 13.66
CA VAL A 304 -3.28 8.99 12.92
C VAL A 304 -2.68 7.89 13.79
N ALA A 305 -2.48 8.15 15.09
CA ALA A 305 -2.05 7.14 16.06
C ALA A 305 -3.14 6.06 16.24
N ALA A 306 -4.39 6.48 16.48
CA ALA A 306 -5.53 5.58 16.65
C ALA A 306 -5.75 4.66 15.45
N LEU A 307 -5.54 5.17 14.23
CA LEU A 307 -5.63 4.38 12.99
C LEU A 307 -4.69 3.17 13.02
N SER A 308 -3.47 3.33 13.55
CA SER A 308 -2.46 2.27 13.62
C SER A 308 -2.69 1.30 14.78
N ASP A 309 -3.03 1.83 15.96
CA ASP A 309 -3.19 1.05 17.19
C ASP A 309 -4.44 0.18 17.12
N ALA A 310 -5.58 0.77 16.77
CA ALA A 310 -6.85 0.07 16.70
C ALA A 310 -6.88 -0.98 15.58
N ALA A 311 -6.05 -0.84 14.54
CA ALA A 311 -5.90 -1.88 13.52
C ALA A 311 -5.33 -3.18 14.11
N VAL A 312 -4.39 -3.11 15.06
CA VAL A 312 -3.88 -4.32 15.77
C VAL A 312 -5.01 -5.02 16.51
N THR A 313 -5.72 -4.29 17.36
CA THR A 313 -6.87 -4.83 18.11
C THR A 313 -7.96 -5.32 17.17
N GLY A 314 -8.21 -4.61 16.07
CA GLY A 314 -9.17 -5.00 15.04
C GLY A 314 -8.82 -6.33 14.38
N TYR A 315 -7.56 -6.58 14.02
CA TYR A 315 -7.15 -7.88 13.46
C TYR A 315 -7.27 -9.01 14.49
N VAL A 316 -6.96 -8.75 15.76
CA VAL A 316 -7.16 -9.75 16.83
C VAL A 316 -8.65 -10.06 16.99
N ALA A 317 -9.50 -9.03 17.06
CA ALA A 317 -10.96 -9.20 17.14
C ALA A 317 -11.51 -9.93 15.92
N LEU A 318 -11.00 -9.64 14.72
CA LEU A 318 -11.35 -10.36 13.50
C LEU A 318 -10.93 -11.84 13.56
N GLY A 319 -9.73 -12.13 14.07
CA GLY A 319 -9.25 -13.49 14.28
C GLY A 319 -10.13 -14.28 15.25
N VAL A 320 -10.47 -13.68 16.39
CA VAL A 320 -11.40 -14.27 17.38
C VAL A 320 -12.79 -14.46 16.79
N GLY A 321 -13.34 -13.44 16.12
CA GLY A 321 -14.63 -13.53 15.44
C GLY A 321 -14.64 -14.61 14.36
N GLY A 322 -13.57 -14.71 13.58
CA GLY A 322 -13.37 -15.77 12.58
C GLY A 322 -13.33 -17.17 13.21
N ALA A 323 -12.64 -17.33 14.35
CA ALA A 323 -12.61 -18.59 15.09
C ALA A 323 -14.00 -18.98 15.63
N VAL A 324 -14.76 -18.01 16.17
CA VAL A 324 -16.14 -18.24 16.61
C VAL A 324 -17.03 -18.65 15.44
N LEU A 325 -16.95 -17.95 14.31
CA LEU A 325 -17.71 -18.29 13.09
C LEU A 325 -17.32 -19.68 12.54
N LEU A 326 -16.04 -20.04 12.62
CA LEU A 326 -15.56 -21.39 12.27
C LEU A 326 -16.19 -22.44 13.18
N VAL A 327 -16.20 -22.23 14.50
CA VAL A 327 -16.85 -23.14 15.47
C VAL A 327 -18.34 -23.27 15.17
N ILE A 328 -19.04 -22.17 14.90
CA ILE A 328 -20.47 -22.18 14.51
C ILE A 328 -20.68 -22.98 13.22
N GLY A 329 -19.81 -22.79 12.22
CA GLY A 329 -19.86 -23.54 10.96
C GLY A 329 -19.60 -25.03 11.17
N VAL A 330 -18.61 -25.41 11.98
CA VAL A 330 -18.32 -26.82 12.28
C VAL A 330 -19.46 -27.45 13.07
N ALA A 331 -19.93 -26.81 14.14
CA ALA A 331 -21.04 -27.29 14.96
C ALA A 331 -22.33 -27.45 14.15
N GLY A 332 -22.65 -26.48 13.27
CA GLY A 332 -23.79 -26.57 12.36
C GLY A 332 -23.66 -27.74 11.38
N THR A 333 -22.47 -27.96 10.83
CA THR A 333 -22.18 -29.09 9.92
C THR A 333 -22.34 -30.44 10.64
N VAL A 334 -21.77 -30.58 11.85
CA VAL A 334 -21.87 -31.79 12.68
C VAL A 334 -23.33 -32.07 13.10
N ALA A 335 -24.07 -31.02 13.45
CA ALA A 335 -25.48 -31.11 13.81
C ALA A 335 -26.43 -31.30 12.61
N GLY A 336 -25.92 -31.37 11.37
CA GLY A 336 -26.72 -31.47 10.15
C GLY A 336 -27.56 -30.22 9.83
N ARG A 337 -27.23 -29.07 10.42
CA ARG A 337 -27.90 -27.78 10.23
C ARG A 337 -27.06 -26.85 9.35
N PHE A 338 -27.24 -26.94 8.04
CA PHE A 338 -26.35 -26.31 7.06
C PHE A 338 -26.59 -24.82 6.77
N THR A 339 -27.64 -24.21 7.33
CA THR A 339 -27.90 -22.77 7.19
C THR A 339 -26.75 -21.92 7.74
N ALA A 340 -26.29 -22.21 8.96
CA ALA A 340 -25.22 -21.46 9.60
C ALA A 340 -23.86 -21.61 8.86
N PRO A 341 -23.38 -22.82 8.53
CA PRO A 341 -22.19 -23.00 7.70
C PRO A 341 -22.26 -22.22 6.38
N LYS A 342 -23.43 -22.22 5.70
CA LYS A 342 -23.62 -21.51 4.43
C LYS A 342 -23.47 -20.01 4.57
N LEU A 343 -24.05 -19.44 5.63
CA LEU A 343 -23.91 -18.03 5.93
C LEU A 343 -22.47 -17.67 6.30
N VAL A 344 -21.77 -18.51 7.07
CA VAL A 344 -20.36 -18.31 7.43
C VAL A 344 -19.46 -18.30 6.18
N LEU A 345 -19.63 -19.27 5.27
CA LEU A 345 -18.84 -19.30 4.03
C LEU A 345 -19.19 -18.16 3.07
N THR A 346 -20.46 -17.77 3.00
CA THR A 346 -20.89 -16.60 2.20
C THR A 346 -20.27 -15.32 2.78
N PHE A 347 -20.31 -15.13 4.09
CA PHE A 347 -19.64 -14.02 4.78
C PHE A 347 -18.13 -14.02 4.51
N GLY A 348 -17.47 -15.18 4.62
CA GLY A 348 -16.04 -15.31 4.33
C GLY A 348 -15.68 -14.91 2.89
N SER A 349 -16.56 -15.15 1.92
CA SER A 349 -16.35 -14.76 0.51
C SER A 349 -16.40 -13.24 0.26
N ILE A 350 -17.00 -12.48 1.19
CA ILE A 350 -17.22 -11.02 1.07
C ILE A 350 -16.50 -10.22 2.18
N LEU A 351 -15.84 -10.91 3.12
CA LEU A 351 -15.17 -10.30 4.26
C LEU A 351 -14.16 -9.23 3.83
N GLY A 352 -13.38 -9.48 2.77
CA GLY A 352 -12.41 -8.49 2.28
C GLY A 352 -13.07 -7.19 1.81
N ALA A 353 -14.27 -7.24 1.20
CA ALA A 353 -15.03 -6.05 0.86
C ALA A 353 -15.56 -5.33 2.11
N ALA A 354 -16.05 -6.07 3.10
CA ALA A 354 -16.48 -5.49 4.37
C ALA A 354 -15.32 -4.77 5.09
N MET A 355 -14.13 -5.39 5.10
CA MET A 355 -12.91 -4.79 5.66
C MET A 355 -12.50 -3.52 4.91
N MET A 356 -12.58 -3.49 3.57
CA MET A 356 -12.29 -2.28 2.80
C MET A 356 -13.27 -1.15 3.12
N LEU A 357 -14.58 -1.44 3.15
CA LEU A 357 -15.61 -0.43 3.36
C LEU A 357 -15.58 0.22 4.75
N THR A 358 -14.84 -0.35 5.71
CA THR A 358 -14.56 0.35 6.98
C THR A 358 -13.89 1.70 6.76
N GLY A 359 -13.11 1.86 5.69
CA GLY A 359 -12.44 3.12 5.34
C GLY A 359 -13.36 4.21 4.80
N ALA A 360 -14.63 3.91 4.53
CA ALA A 360 -15.63 4.92 4.19
C ALA A 360 -16.08 5.74 5.42
N VAL A 361 -15.75 5.31 6.63
CA VAL A 361 -16.13 5.95 7.89
C VAL A 361 -14.86 6.30 8.67
N ARG A 362 -14.80 7.50 9.25
CA ARG A 362 -13.68 7.94 10.09
C ARG A 362 -13.76 7.37 11.51
N TRP A 363 -13.81 6.04 11.62
CA TRP A 363 -13.94 5.33 12.89
C TRP A 363 -12.80 5.63 13.88
N TYR A 364 -11.64 6.01 13.36
CA TYR A 364 -10.46 6.39 14.13
C TYR A 364 -10.58 7.75 14.86
N GLU A 365 -11.60 8.55 14.52
CA GLU A 365 -11.93 9.78 15.25
C GLU A 365 -12.93 9.53 16.41
N SER A 366 -13.46 8.30 16.53
CA SER A 366 -14.41 7.96 17.60
C SER A 366 -13.73 7.87 18.97
N SER A 367 -14.52 7.97 20.05
CA SER A 367 -14.03 7.78 21.42
C SER A 367 -13.54 6.35 21.71
N SER A 368 -13.94 5.37 20.89
CA SER A 368 -13.53 3.97 21.03
C SER A 368 -13.25 3.36 19.64
N PRO A 369 -12.10 3.70 19.01
CA PRO A 369 -11.80 3.32 17.63
C PRO A 369 -11.88 1.82 17.36
N ALA A 370 -11.33 0.99 18.25
CA ALA A 370 -11.33 -0.47 18.09
C ALA A 370 -12.75 -1.07 18.11
N LEU A 371 -13.61 -0.58 19.00
CA LEU A 371 -15.01 -1.01 19.08
C LEU A 371 -15.77 -0.59 17.82
N MET A 372 -15.65 0.68 17.43
CA MET A 372 -16.30 1.21 16.22
C MET A 372 -15.87 0.44 14.97
N LEU A 373 -14.58 0.13 14.85
CA LEU A 373 -14.04 -0.68 13.76
C LEU A 373 -14.67 -2.08 13.72
N GLY A 374 -14.73 -2.77 14.86
CA GLY A 374 -15.37 -4.09 14.96
C GLY A 374 -16.85 -4.07 14.60
N LEU A 375 -17.59 -3.05 15.06
CA LEU A 375 -19.00 -2.84 14.72
C LEU A 375 -19.20 -2.57 13.22
N LEU A 376 -18.32 -1.79 12.59
CA LEU A 376 -18.38 -1.52 11.15
C LEU A 376 -18.10 -2.77 10.32
N VAL A 377 -17.12 -3.59 10.70
CA VAL A 377 -16.87 -4.88 10.02
C VAL A 377 -18.09 -5.79 10.14
N ALA A 378 -18.69 -5.88 11.33
CA ALA A 378 -19.89 -6.68 11.53
C ALA A 378 -21.08 -6.14 10.71
N ALA A 379 -21.30 -4.83 10.73
CA ALA A 379 -22.37 -4.17 9.99
C ALA A 379 -22.23 -4.37 8.48
N TRP A 380 -21.07 -4.05 7.90
CA TRP A 380 -20.80 -4.31 6.48
C TRP A 380 -20.85 -5.79 6.14
N GLY A 381 -20.38 -6.65 7.05
CA GLY A 381 -20.51 -8.10 6.98
C GLY A 381 -21.94 -8.57 6.77
N VAL A 382 -22.85 -8.12 7.65
CA VAL A 382 -24.28 -8.45 7.57
C VAL A 382 -24.90 -7.88 6.30
N ILE A 383 -24.65 -6.61 5.99
CA ILE A 383 -25.21 -5.93 4.80
C ILE A 383 -24.79 -6.65 3.53
N LEU A 384 -23.49 -6.91 3.34
CA LEU A 384 -22.98 -7.49 2.11
C LEU A 384 -23.30 -8.99 1.99
N THR A 385 -23.32 -9.73 3.10
CA THR A 385 -23.77 -11.15 3.08
C THR A 385 -25.23 -11.23 2.69
N SER A 386 -26.08 -10.37 3.26
CA SER A 386 -27.50 -10.26 2.90
C SER A 386 -27.66 -9.92 1.42
N ALA A 387 -26.91 -8.93 0.93
CA ALA A 387 -26.91 -8.55 -0.48
C ALA A 387 -26.47 -9.69 -1.39
N ALA A 388 -25.41 -10.43 -1.02
CA ALA A 388 -24.92 -11.59 -1.77
C ALA A 388 -25.98 -12.68 -1.87
N VAL A 389 -26.66 -13.02 -0.77
CA VAL A 389 -27.73 -14.02 -0.74
C VAL A 389 -28.93 -13.57 -1.58
N LEU A 390 -29.35 -12.31 -1.46
CA LEU A 390 -30.47 -11.77 -2.24
C LEU A 390 -30.16 -11.74 -3.74
N LEU A 391 -28.95 -11.28 -4.10
CA LEU A 391 -28.49 -11.25 -5.49
C LEU A 391 -28.42 -12.68 -6.04
N ALA A 392 -27.82 -13.61 -5.29
CA ALA A 392 -27.73 -15.02 -5.64
C ALA A 392 -29.08 -15.64 -5.99
N ARG A 393 -30.11 -15.38 -5.16
CA ARG A 393 -31.48 -15.81 -5.43
C ARG A 393 -32.06 -15.15 -6.68
N LYS A 394 -31.88 -13.83 -6.83
CA LYS A 394 -32.47 -13.05 -7.94
C LYS A 394 -31.92 -13.43 -9.30
N VAL A 395 -30.61 -13.70 -9.41
CA VAL A 395 -29.96 -14.04 -10.69
C VAL A 395 -29.67 -15.54 -10.85
N ASN A 396 -30.10 -16.35 -9.88
CA ASN A 396 -29.90 -17.80 -9.81
C ASN A 396 -28.43 -18.20 -9.97
N VAL A 397 -27.58 -17.76 -9.03
CA VAL A 397 -26.15 -18.11 -8.94
C VAL A 397 -25.80 -18.53 -7.52
N PRO A 398 -24.68 -19.23 -7.29
CA PRO A 398 -24.20 -19.51 -5.93
C PRO A 398 -23.89 -18.23 -5.15
N ALA A 399 -24.17 -18.25 -3.84
CA ALA A 399 -23.98 -17.07 -2.97
C ALA A 399 -22.53 -16.57 -2.93
N ALA A 400 -21.56 -17.48 -2.93
CA ALA A 400 -20.14 -17.12 -2.98
C ALA A 400 -19.71 -16.45 -4.29
N VAL A 401 -20.36 -16.77 -5.41
CA VAL A 401 -20.10 -16.08 -6.71
C VAL A 401 -20.70 -14.69 -6.69
N ALA A 402 -21.90 -14.52 -6.12
CA ALA A 402 -22.48 -13.20 -5.89
C ALA A 402 -21.62 -12.37 -4.92
N GLY A 403 -21.05 -12.99 -3.89
CA GLY A 403 -20.05 -12.40 -3.01
C GLY A 403 -18.82 -11.93 -3.78
N ALA A 404 -18.19 -12.81 -4.58
CA ALA A 404 -17.07 -12.43 -5.43
C ALA A 404 -17.40 -11.24 -6.37
N ALA A 405 -18.61 -11.20 -6.94
CA ALA A 405 -19.08 -10.08 -7.75
C ALA A 405 -19.18 -8.77 -6.97
N LEU A 406 -19.73 -8.81 -5.75
CA LEU A 406 -19.80 -7.64 -4.86
C LEU A 406 -18.42 -7.18 -4.41
N THR A 407 -17.49 -8.10 -4.13
CA THR A 407 -16.09 -7.77 -3.83
C THR A 407 -15.42 -7.06 -5.00
N VAL A 408 -15.56 -7.60 -6.22
CA VAL A 408 -15.03 -6.96 -7.43
C VAL A 408 -15.64 -5.57 -7.62
N ALA A 409 -16.96 -5.44 -7.45
CA ALA A 409 -17.63 -4.15 -7.59
C ALA A 409 -17.16 -3.12 -6.55
N ALA A 410 -17.05 -3.52 -5.27
CA ALA A 410 -16.58 -2.64 -4.20
C ALA A 410 -15.16 -2.12 -4.47
N PHE A 411 -14.24 -3.02 -4.82
CA PHE A 411 -12.85 -2.64 -5.06
C PHE A 411 -12.68 -1.85 -6.36
N THR A 412 -13.43 -2.19 -7.41
CA THR A 412 -13.43 -1.41 -8.66
C THR A 412 -13.97 0.01 -8.42
N THR A 413 -14.98 0.16 -7.57
CA THR A 413 -15.55 1.46 -7.19
C THR A 413 -14.53 2.29 -6.42
N ASP A 414 -13.86 1.69 -5.43
CA ASP A 414 -12.80 2.35 -4.68
C ASP A 414 -11.63 2.75 -5.59
N ALA A 415 -11.16 1.86 -6.47
CA ALA A 415 -10.14 2.16 -7.48
C ALA A 415 -10.55 3.34 -8.37
N ALA A 416 -11.79 3.36 -8.88
CA ALA A 416 -12.30 4.45 -9.70
C ALA A 416 -12.26 5.79 -8.96
N LEU A 417 -12.58 5.79 -7.66
CA LEU A 417 -12.51 6.97 -6.80
C LEU A 417 -11.09 7.39 -6.42
N GLY A 418 -10.05 6.62 -6.80
CA GLY A 418 -8.66 6.90 -6.43
C GLY A 418 -8.19 6.18 -5.17
N ALA A 419 -8.82 5.05 -4.82
CA ALA A 419 -8.54 4.23 -3.65
C ALA A 419 -8.72 4.97 -2.31
N VAL A 420 -9.70 5.87 -2.25
CA VAL A 420 -9.99 6.75 -1.10
C VAL A 420 -10.34 6.01 0.18
N MET A 421 -10.85 4.78 0.09
CA MET A 421 -11.21 3.99 1.26
C MET A 421 -10.00 3.24 1.82
N GLN A 422 -8.95 2.96 1.03
CA GLN A 422 -7.83 2.15 1.50
C GLN A 422 -7.15 2.73 2.74
N PRO A 423 -6.75 4.03 2.79
CA PRO A 423 -5.97 4.56 3.90
C PRO A 423 -6.60 4.40 5.28
N GLY A 424 -7.93 4.44 5.36
CA GLY A 424 -8.73 4.28 6.58
C GLY A 424 -9.33 2.88 6.78
N SER A 425 -9.08 1.93 5.87
CA SER A 425 -9.67 0.59 5.91
C SER A 425 -8.80 -0.42 6.64
N MET A 426 -9.39 -1.46 7.22
CA MET A 426 -8.64 -2.59 7.79
C MET A 426 -7.69 -3.30 6.81
N LEU A 427 -7.74 -3.01 5.50
CA LEU A 427 -6.79 -3.58 4.54
C LEU A 427 -5.50 -2.75 4.42
N ASN A 428 -5.53 -1.45 4.78
CA ASN A 428 -4.40 -0.54 4.59
C ASN A 428 -4.32 0.60 5.66
N SER A 429 -4.63 0.27 6.93
CA SER A 429 -4.72 1.21 8.07
C SER A 429 -3.49 1.26 8.98
N ARG A 430 -2.26 1.35 8.46
CA ARG A 430 -1.06 1.45 9.34
C ARG A 430 -0.06 2.50 8.88
N PRO A 431 -0.40 3.80 9.00
CA PRO A 431 0.55 4.87 8.69
C PRO A 431 1.82 4.80 9.56
N VAL A 432 1.72 4.40 10.83
CA VAL A 432 2.89 4.22 11.70
C VAL A 432 3.87 3.19 11.14
N ALA A 433 3.36 2.08 10.62
CA ALA A 433 4.20 1.06 10.00
C ALA A 433 4.76 1.51 8.63
N GLY A 434 4.23 2.58 8.01
CA GLY A 434 4.71 3.17 6.76
C GLY A 434 5.00 2.16 5.65
N ALA A 435 4.23 1.07 5.59
CA ALA A 435 4.41 -0.04 4.65
C ALA A 435 3.74 0.23 3.30
N ARG A 436 2.56 0.86 3.32
CA ARG A 436 1.84 1.33 2.14
C ARG A 436 1.00 2.54 2.51
N TRP A 437 1.22 3.67 1.84
CA TRP A 437 0.50 4.91 2.15
C TRP A 437 -0.82 5.02 1.40
N TYR A 438 -0.86 4.67 0.12
CA TYR A 438 -2.05 4.76 -0.72
C TYR A 438 -2.17 3.56 -1.66
N GLY A 439 -3.28 3.52 -2.40
CA GLY A 439 -3.55 2.47 -3.38
C GLY A 439 -3.79 1.09 -2.74
N PHE A 440 -3.72 0.05 -3.57
CA PHE A 440 -3.99 -1.33 -3.18
C PHE A 440 -2.74 -1.98 -2.60
N GLY A 441 -2.86 -2.52 -1.38
CA GLY A 441 -1.83 -3.37 -0.79
C GLY A 441 -1.97 -4.84 -1.20
N ASN A 442 -1.00 -5.67 -0.80
CA ASN A 442 -0.93 -7.09 -1.16
C ASN A 442 -2.15 -7.92 -0.71
N VAL A 443 -2.77 -7.55 0.42
CA VAL A 443 -4.00 -8.20 0.90
C VAL A 443 -5.18 -7.81 0.01
N THR A 444 -5.34 -6.52 -0.30
CA THR A 444 -6.36 -6.01 -1.23
C THR A 444 -6.21 -6.65 -2.60
N PHE A 445 -5.00 -6.69 -3.16
CA PHE A 445 -4.68 -7.43 -4.39
C PHE A 445 -5.21 -8.85 -4.35
N SER A 446 -4.81 -9.62 -3.33
CA SER A 446 -5.11 -11.05 -3.24
C SER A 446 -6.62 -11.33 -3.23
N VAL A 447 -7.37 -10.50 -2.48
CA VAL A 447 -8.83 -10.56 -2.43
C VAL A 447 -9.45 -10.20 -3.79
N TYR A 448 -8.95 -9.13 -4.42
CA TYR A 448 -9.47 -8.64 -5.70
C TYR A 448 -9.23 -9.66 -6.83
N ALA A 449 -8.01 -10.22 -6.87
CA ALA A 449 -7.57 -11.19 -7.86
C ALA A 449 -8.35 -12.51 -7.75
N ALA A 450 -8.46 -13.08 -6.55
CA ALA A 450 -9.25 -14.30 -6.34
C ALA A 450 -10.72 -14.10 -6.72
N SER A 451 -11.34 -13.02 -6.25
CA SER A 451 -12.75 -12.70 -6.57
C SER A 451 -12.94 -12.44 -8.07
N GLY A 452 -12.01 -11.71 -8.69
CA GLY A 452 -12.00 -11.40 -10.11
C GLY A 452 -11.87 -12.64 -10.99
N LEU A 453 -10.95 -13.55 -10.67
CA LEU A 453 -10.75 -14.80 -11.39
C LEU A 453 -11.96 -15.74 -11.25
N VAL A 454 -12.54 -15.85 -10.05
CA VAL A 454 -13.77 -16.63 -9.82
C VAL A 454 -14.94 -16.04 -10.62
N LEU A 455 -15.15 -14.72 -10.57
CA LEU A 455 -16.21 -14.05 -11.31
C LEU A 455 -16.05 -14.21 -12.82
N ALA A 456 -14.85 -13.92 -13.34
CA ALA A 456 -14.48 -14.07 -14.74
C ALA A 456 -14.73 -15.51 -15.22
N GLY A 457 -14.26 -16.48 -14.44
CA GLY A 457 -14.45 -17.90 -14.70
C GLY A 457 -15.92 -18.31 -14.72
N TYR A 458 -16.71 -17.86 -13.75
CA TYR A 458 -18.12 -18.23 -13.64
C TYR A 458 -18.97 -17.62 -14.75
N LEU A 459 -18.69 -16.37 -15.14
CA LEU A 459 -19.32 -15.76 -16.31
C LEU A 459 -18.96 -16.52 -17.59
N ALA A 460 -17.68 -16.91 -17.75
CA ALA A 460 -17.25 -17.73 -18.87
C ALA A 460 -17.98 -19.08 -18.90
N HIS A 461 -18.14 -19.72 -17.74
CA HIS A 461 -18.93 -20.94 -17.60
C HIS A 461 -20.38 -20.76 -18.09
N ARG A 462 -21.08 -19.71 -17.60
CA ARG A 462 -22.46 -19.39 -18.01
C ARG A 462 -22.58 -19.15 -19.52
N PHE A 463 -21.66 -18.39 -20.11
CA PHE A 463 -21.66 -18.12 -21.55
C PHE A 463 -21.35 -19.37 -22.38
N ARG A 464 -20.45 -20.24 -21.93
CA ARG A 464 -20.17 -21.52 -22.60
C ARG A 464 -21.37 -22.46 -22.55
N ARG A 465 -22.03 -22.60 -21.40
CA ARG A 465 -23.25 -23.41 -21.27
C ARG A 465 -24.40 -22.94 -22.18
N THR A 466 -24.45 -21.65 -22.49
CA THR A 466 -25.45 -21.06 -23.39
C THR A 466 -25.01 -20.99 -24.85
N GLY A 467 -23.86 -21.58 -25.21
CA GLY A 467 -23.39 -21.67 -26.60
C GLY A 467 -22.69 -20.40 -27.14
N HIS A 468 -22.20 -19.52 -26.26
CA HIS A 468 -21.55 -18.25 -26.61
C HIS A 468 -20.06 -18.22 -26.22
N PRO A 469 -19.17 -18.98 -26.90
CA PRO A 469 -17.77 -19.08 -26.52
C PRO A 469 -16.99 -17.76 -26.64
N LEU A 470 -17.32 -16.91 -27.62
CA LEU A 470 -16.70 -15.59 -27.74
C LEU A 470 -17.09 -14.68 -26.57
N ALA A 471 -18.36 -14.68 -26.14
CA ALA A 471 -18.80 -13.92 -24.97
C ALA A 471 -18.10 -14.40 -23.69
N ALA A 472 -17.80 -15.70 -23.58
CA ALA A 472 -17.02 -16.24 -22.46
C ALA A 472 -15.59 -15.69 -22.43
N LEU A 473 -14.92 -15.58 -23.59
CA LEU A 473 -13.59 -14.96 -23.68
C LEU A 473 -13.65 -13.47 -23.37
N VAL A 474 -14.65 -12.76 -23.92
CA VAL A 474 -14.85 -11.33 -23.65
C VAL A 474 -15.12 -11.08 -22.17
N SER A 475 -15.88 -11.93 -21.47
CA SER A 475 -16.10 -11.77 -20.04
C SER A 475 -14.83 -11.95 -19.21
N VAL A 476 -13.97 -12.91 -19.58
CA VAL A 476 -12.68 -13.09 -18.90
C VAL A 476 -11.75 -11.92 -19.17
N ALA A 477 -11.67 -11.45 -20.42
CA ALA A 477 -10.85 -10.31 -20.78
C ALA A 477 -11.34 -9.04 -20.04
N THR A 478 -12.65 -8.78 -20.04
CA THR A 478 -13.23 -7.57 -19.43
C THR A 478 -13.04 -7.57 -17.92
N VAL A 479 -13.40 -8.65 -17.22
CA VAL A 479 -13.25 -8.71 -15.75
C VAL A 479 -11.78 -8.81 -15.36
N GLY A 480 -11.02 -9.72 -15.98
CA GLY A 480 -9.62 -9.95 -15.66
C GLY A 480 -8.73 -8.73 -15.91
N PHE A 481 -8.78 -8.15 -17.11
CA PHE A 481 -8.00 -6.94 -17.39
C PHE A 481 -8.59 -5.69 -16.71
N GLY A 482 -9.90 -5.64 -16.44
CA GLY A 482 -10.49 -4.59 -15.62
C GLY A 482 -9.87 -4.55 -14.21
N VAL A 483 -9.72 -5.72 -13.58
CA VAL A 483 -9.01 -5.86 -12.30
C VAL A 483 -7.54 -5.44 -12.42
N VAL A 484 -6.82 -5.94 -13.44
CA VAL A 484 -5.40 -5.58 -13.68
C VAL A 484 -5.23 -4.07 -13.87
N ILE A 485 -6.10 -3.42 -14.64
CA ILE A 485 -6.04 -1.97 -14.87
C ILE A 485 -6.30 -1.21 -13.58
N CYS A 486 -7.39 -1.53 -12.87
CA CYS A 486 -7.73 -0.87 -11.60
C CYS A 486 -6.60 -1.02 -10.56
N GLN A 487 -5.92 -2.16 -10.60
CA GLN A 487 -4.79 -2.45 -9.73
C GLN A 487 -3.53 -1.66 -10.09
N GLY A 488 -3.17 -1.57 -11.37
CA GLY A 488 -1.92 -0.96 -11.80
C GLY A 488 -1.96 0.54 -12.04
N TRP A 489 -3.14 1.11 -12.30
CA TRP A 489 -3.24 2.48 -12.81
C TRP A 489 -2.73 3.52 -11.78
N PRO A 490 -1.89 4.52 -12.18
CA PRO A 490 -1.21 5.44 -11.25
C PRO A 490 -2.10 6.30 -10.36
N SER A 491 -3.34 6.55 -10.78
CA SER A 491 -4.34 7.30 -10.01
C SER A 491 -5.39 6.38 -9.36
N MET A 492 -5.13 5.08 -9.27
CA MET A 492 -6.02 4.06 -8.69
C MET A 492 -5.21 3.15 -7.74
N GLY A 493 -5.11 1.85 -8.01
CA GLY A 493 -4.45 0.88 -7.14
C GLY A 493 -2.93 1.04 -7.03
N THR A 494 -2.23 1.56 -8.05
CA THR A 494 -0.76 1.76 -8.07
C THR A 494 0.09 0.55 -7.67
N ASP A 495 -0.43 -0.66 -7.87
CA ASP A 495 0.20 -1.90 -7.47
C ASP A 495 0.80 -2.63 -8.67
N PHE A 496 2.05 -2.28 -8.99
CA PHE A 496 2.79 -2.89 -10.09
C PHE A 496 3.05 -4.38 -9.86
N GLY A 497 3.32 -4.78 -8.60
CA GLY A 497 3.58 -6.18 -8.26
C GLY A 497 2.34 -7.06 -8.50
N GLY A 498 1.17 -6.55 -8.14
CA GLY A 498 -0.10 -7.19 -8.47
C GLY A 498 -0.37 -7.34 -9.97
N VAL A 499 -0.04 -6.33 -10.78
CA VAL A 499 -0.17 -6.39 -12.27
C VAL A 499 0.64 -7.55 -12.84
N ILE A 500 1.92 -7.65 -12.48
CA ILE A 500 2.81 -8.70 -13.01
C ILE A 500 2.46 -10.09 -12.48
N SER A 501 1.81 -10.19 -11.31
CA SER A 501 1.35 -11.46 -10.74
C SER A 501 0.02 -11.95 -11.30
N LEU A 502 -0.96 -11.06 -11.54
CA LEU A 502 -2.30 -11.44 -12.03
C LEU A 502 -2.36 -11.61 -13.55
N THR A 503 -1.65 -10.77 -14.31
CA THR A 503 -1.72 -10.77 -15.78
C THR A 503 -1.44 -12.16 -16.38
N PRO A 504 -0.41 -12.92 -15.95
CA PRO A 504 -0.19 -14.28 -16.42
C PRO A 504 -1.37 -15.22 -16.13
N GLY A 505 -2.01 -15.10 -14.97
CA GLY A 505 -3.19 -15.89 -14.61
C GLY A 505 -4.40 -15.61 -15.52
N VAL A 506 -4.66 -14.32 -15.82
CA VAL A 506 -5.74 -13.90 -16.74
C VAL A 506 -5.46 -14.37 -18.17
N LEU A 507 -4.23 -14.18 -18.67
CA LEU A 507 -3.81 -14.63 -19.99
C LEU A 507 -3.90 -16.15 -20.13
N TRP A 508 -3.43 -16.89 -19.12
CA TRP A 508 -3.57 -18.34 -19.07
C TRP A 508 -5.03 -18.77 -19.18
N LEU A 509 -5.92 -18.15 -18.40
CA LEU A 509 -7.34 -18.46 -18.43
C LEU A 509 -7.95 -18.20 -19.81
N LEU A 510 -7.59 -17.08 -20.46
CA LEU A 510 -8.01 -16.77 -21.84
C LEU A 510 -7.53 -17.82 -22.84
N LEU A 511 -6.24 -18.18 -22.78
CA LEU A 511 -5.66 -19.15 -23.71
C LEU A 511 -6.31 -20.52 -23.57
N VAL A 512 -6.47 -21.03 -22.34
CA VAL A 512 -7.13 -22.33 -22.09
C VAL A 512 -8.57 -22.33 -22.60
N LEU A 513 -9.34 -21.27 -22.32
CA LEU A 513 -10.74 -21.20 -22.73
C LEU A 513 -10.91 -20.98 -24.23
N SER A 514 -9.91 -20.41 -24.91
CA SER A 514 -9.93 -20.24 -26.37
C SER A 514 -9.69 -21.55 -27.14
N GLY A 515 -9.21 -22.60 -26.46
CA GLY A 515 -8.86 -23.88 -27.08
C GLY A 515 -7.58 -23.82 -27.92
N VAL A 516 -6.85 -22.70 -27.89
CA VAL A 516 -5.55 -22.56 -28.57
C VAL A 516 -4.55 -23.51 -27.91
N ARG A 517 -3.95 -24.40 -28.71
CA ARG A 517 -2.83 -25.22 -28.24
C ARG A 517 -1.65 -24.31 -27.90
N ILE A 518 -1.31 -24.29 -26.63
CA ILE A 518 -0.16 -23.58 -26.07
C ILE A 518 1.06 -24.47 -26.33
N THR A 519 1.93 -24.00 -27.21
CA THR A 519 3.24 -24.60 -27.42
C THR A 519 4.28 -23.76 -26.69
N TRP A 520 5.39 -24.38 -26.27
CA TRP A 520 6.52 -23.67 -25.66
C TRP A 520 6.98 -22.48 -26.52
N ALA A 521 7.00 -22.63 -27.85
CA ALA A 521 7.35 -21.55 -28.77
C ALA A 521 6.44 -20.31 -28.64
N LYS A 522 5.12 -20.50 -28.48
CA LYS A 522 4.19 -19.37 -28.31
C LYS A 522 4.35 -18.71 -26.94
N LEU A 523 4.59 -19.50 -25.90
CA LEU A 523 4.86 -19.00 -24.55
C LEU A 523 6.13 -18.13 -24.54
N VAL A 524 7.21 -18.65 -25.13
CA VAL A 524 8.48 -17.92 -25.29
C VAL A 524 8.25 -16.66 -26.13
N ALA A 525 7.51 -16.73 -27.24
CA ALA A 525 7.24 -15.55 -28.08
C ALA A 525 6.45 -14.46 -27.33
N VAL A 526 5.47 -14.82 -26.51
CA VAL A 526 4.72 -13.86 -25.67
C VAL A 526 5.63 -13.25 -24.60
N CYS A 527 6.42 -14.06 -23.90
CA CYS A 527 7.35 -13.56 -22.89
C CYS A 527 8.40 -12.63 -23.50
N VAL A 528 9.02 -13.03 -24.62
CA VAL A 528 10.00 -12.22 -25.36
C VAL A 528 9.34 -10.93 -25.85
N GLY A 529 8.13 -10.99 -26.41
CA GLY A 529 7.40 -9.81 -26.85
C GLY A 529 7.11 -8.83 -25.72
N ALA A 530 6.69 -9.33 -24.55
CA ALA A 530 6.45 -8.51 -23.37
C ALA A 530 7.74 -7.84 -22.85
N VAL A 531 8.84 -8.61 -22.75
CA VAL A 531 10.15 -8.09 -22.35
C VAL A 531 10.62 -7.02 -23.33
N LEU A 532 10.58 -7.29 -24.64
CA LEU A 532 10.97 -6.32 -25.68
C LEU A 532 10.14 -5.04 -25.61
N ALA A 533 8.83 -5.14 -25.38
CA ALA A 533 7.97 -3.97 -25.25
C ALA A 533 8.33 -3.13 -24.00
N ILE A 534 8.54 -3.77 -22.85
CA ILE A 534 8.94 -3.08 -21.61
C ILE A 534 10.32 -2.44 -21.77
N THR A 535 11.28 -3.15 -22.36
CA THR A 535 12.63 -2.64 -22.64
C THR A 535 12.57 -1.45 -23.59
N ALA A 536 11.77 -1.52 -24.66
CA ALA A 536 11.61 -0.41 -25.61
C ALA A 536 11.03 0.84 -24.93
N ILE A 537 9.97 0.70 -24.13
CA ILE A 537 9.35 1.82 -23.39
C ILE A 537 10.34 2.39 -22.38
N SER A 538 11.02 1.54 -21.61
CA SER A 538 11.99 1.97 -20.59
C SER A 538 13.20 2.68 -21.21
N TYR A 539 13.68 2.20 -22.36
CA TYR A 539 14.76 2.82 -23.13
C TYR A 539 14.33 4.17 -23.72
N LEU A 540 13.12 4.25 -24.28
CA LEU A 540 12.55 5.50 -24.78
C LEU A 540 12.45 6.55 -23.66
N ASP A 541 12.03 6.13 -22.47
CA ASP A 541 11.95 7.01 -21.31
C ASP A 541 13.34 7.41 -20.79
N TRP A 542 14.31 6.50 -20.77
CA TRP A 542 15.69 6.78 -20.38
C TRP A 542 16.39 7.82 -21.28
N ARG A 543 16.02 7.89 -22.57
CA ARG A 543 16.54 8.90 -23.51
C ARG A 543 16.09 10.33 -23.19
N ARG A 544 15.11 10.52 -22.30
CA ARG A 544 14.72 11.84 -21.83
C ARG A 544 15.84 12.44 -20.96
N PRO A 545 15.93 13.79 -20.85
CA PRO A 545 16.84 14.44 -19.92
C PRO A 545 16.70 13.86 -18.50
N PRO A 546 17.76 13.74 -17.69
CA PRO A 546 17.70 13.11 -16.37
C PRO A 546 16.57 13.63 -15.48
N ALA A 547 16.32 14.94 -15.50
CA ALA A 547 15.25 15.59 -14.74
C ALA A 547 13.81 15.28 -15.22
N ALA A 548 13.65 14.65 -16.40
CA ALA A 548 12.37 14.33 -17.04
C ALA A 548 12.14 12.82 -17.22
N ARG A 549 13.05 11.97 -16.74
CA ARG A 549 12.89 10.51 -16.75
C ARG A 549 11.86 10.09 -15.73
N THR A 550 11.00 9.13 -16.08
CA THR A 550 10.15 8.46 -15.10
C THR A 550 10.95 7.40 -14.34
N HIS A 551 10.29 6.67 -13.43
CA HIS A 551 10.89 5.53 -12.74
C HIS A 551 11.44 4.46 -13.69
N LEU A 552 10.87 4.29 -14.89
CA LEU A 552 11.37 3.32 -15.88
C LEU A 552 12.71 3.76 -16.46
N GLY A 553 12.84 5.02 -16.89
CA GLY A 553 14.10 5.59 -17.35
C GLY A 553 15.16 5.62 -16.25
N ASN A 554 14.79 5.98 -15.02
CA ASN A 554 15.69 5.95 -13.87
C ASN A 554 16.11 4.53 -13.49
N PHE A 555 15.25 3.52 -13.67
CA PHE A 555 15.64 2.11 -13.48
C PHE A 555 16.68 1.65 -14.51
N VAL A 556 16.53 2.05 -15.78
CA VAL A 556 17.57 1.80 -16.80
C VAL A 556 18.89 2.45 -16.39
N GLN A 557 18.87 3.69 -15.88
CA GLN A 557 20.06 4.36 -15.36
C GLN A 557 20.71 3.56 -14.22
N ARG A 558 19.91 3.07 -13.25
CA ARG A 558 20.42 2.20 -12.17
C ARG A 558 21.00 0.88 -12.67
N ILE A 559 20.50 0.32 -13.78
CA ILE A 559 21.11 -0.88 -14.39
C ILE A 559 22.51 -0.54 -14.90
N LEU A 560 22.66 0.62 -15.57
CA LEU A 560 23.94 1.07 -16.10
C LEU A 560 24.93 1.44 -14.98
N ASP A 561 24.43 2.01 -13.89
CA ASP A 561 25.24 2.40 -12.73
C ASP A 561 25.66 1.19 -11.87
N GLY A 562 25.11 -0.01 -12.14
CA GLY A 562 25.39 -1.25 -11.40
C GLY A 562 24.50 -1.50 -10.18
N ASP A 563 23.70 -0.51 -9.77
CA ASP A 563 22.87 -0.54 -8.56
C ASP A 563 21.57 -1.36 -8.70
N ALA A 564 21.15 -1.70 -9.92
CA ALA A 564 19.85 -2.36 -10.14
C ALA A 564 19.80 -3.80 -9.61
N VAL A 565 20.93 -4.52 -9.64
CA VAL A 565 21.00 -5.91 -9.14
C VAL A 565 20.70 -5.92 -7.64
N ASP A 566 21.27 -4.99 -6.88
CA ASP A 566 21.07 -4.89 -5.45
C ASP A 566 19.61 -4.58 -5.08
N VAL A 567 18.93 -3.75 -5.87
CA VAL A 567 17.50 -3.46 -5.69
C VAL A 567 16.64 -4.71 -5.91
N VAL A 568 16.93 -5.49 -6.96
CA VAL A 568 16.19 -6.71 -7.28
C VAL A 568 16.46 -7.79 -6.22
N VAL A 569 17.73 -8.00 -5.88
CA VAL A 569 18.16 -8.96 -4.84
C VAL A 569 17.51 -8.61 -3.50
N ARG A 570 17.50 -7.34 -3.11
CA ARG A 570 16.85 -6.90 -1.86
C ARG A 570 15.36 -7.22 -1.84
N LYS A 571 14.63 -6.96 -2.94
CA LYS A 571 13.21 -7.33 -3.02
C LYS A 571 13.02 -8.83 -2.89
N ALA A 572 13.83 -9.61 -3.60
CA ALA A 572 13.79 -11.08 -3.53
C ALA A 572 14.08 -11.60 -2.11
N VAL A 573 15.10 -11.06 -1.43
CA VAL A 573 15.43 -11.39 -0.03
C VAL A 573 14.28 -11.02 0.89
N THR A 574 13.69 -9.83 0.75
CA THR A 574 12.55 -9.41 1.58
C THR A 574 11.37 -10.37 1.42
N SER A 575 11.02 -10.73 0.18
CA SER A 575 9.97 -11.71 -0.08
C SER A 575 10.34 -13.08 0.50
N TRP A 576 11.61 -13.51 0.36
CA TRP A 576 12.11 -14.76 0.91
C TRP A 576 12.03 -14.82 2.44
N ASP A 577 12.41 -13.74 3.13
CA ASP A 577 12.34 -13.63 4.59
C ASP A 577 10.90 -13.80 5.10
N THR A 578 9.90 -13.32 4.35
CA THR A 578 8.50 -13.59 4.70
C THR A 578 8.13 -15.08 4.56
N ILE A 579 8.68 -15.77 3.56
CA ILE A 579 8.40 -17.18 3.27
C ILE A 579 9.00 -18.08 4.34
N ILE A 580 10.25 -17.83 4.75
CA ILE A 580 10.95 -18.63 5.76
C ILE A 580 10.58 -18.25 7.20
N SER A 581 9.80 -17.19 7.38
CA SER A 581 9.24 -16.85 8.70
C SER A 581 8.39 -18.01 9.26
N PRO A 582 8.24 -18.14 10.59
CA PRO A 582 7.41 -19.19 11.18
C PRO A 582 5.97 -19.20 10.63
N LEU A 583 5.38 -18.02 10.45
CA LEU A 583 4.06 -17.86 9.84
C LEU A 583 4.06 -18.30 8.38
N GLY A 584 5.11 -17.96 7.63
CA GLY A 584 5.22 -18.31 6.23
C GLY A 584 5.31 -19.83 6.02
N ILE A 585 6.20 -20.49 6.76
CA ILE A 585 6.34 -21.95 6.76
C ILE A 585 5.03 -22.63 7.17
N ALA A 586 4.39 -22.19 8.27
CA ALA A 586 3.11 -22.75 8.70
C ALA A 586 2.02 -22.60 7.62
N SER A 587 1.98 -21.46 6.93
CA SER A 587 1.02 -21.23 5.85
C SER A 587 1.24 -22.13 4.63
N LEU A 588 2.48 -22.51 4.33
CA LEU A 588 2.80 -23.45 3.26
C LEU A 588 2.44 -24.89 3.67
N ILE A 589 2.75 -25.27 4.92
CA ILE A 589 2.39 -26.59 5.49
C ILE A 589 0.88 -26.82 5.44
N VAL A 590 0.07 -25.78 5.68
CA VAL A 590 -1.40 -25.88 5.60
C VAL A 590 -1.90 -25.69 4.16
N GLY A 591 -1.37 -24.69 3.45
CA GLY A 591 -1.87 -24.27 2.14
C GLY A 591 -1.60 -25.29 1.03
N ILE A 592 -0.44 -25.95 1.03
CA ILE A 592 -0.09 -26.93 -0.01
C ILE A 592 -1.03 -28.15 0.05
N PRO A 593 -1.22 -28.83 1.20
CA PRO A 593 -2.22 -29.89 1.32
C PRO A 593 -3.63 -29.41 1.00
N LEU A 594 -3.99 -28.17 1.38
CA LEU A 594 -5.30 -27.60 1.05
C LEU A 594 -5.50 -27.52 -0.47
N TRP A 595 -4.54 -26.99 -1.23
CA TRP A 595 -4.60 -27.00 -2.70
C TRP A 595 -4.67 -28.42 -3.27
N VAL A 596 -3.95 -29.39 -2.69
CA VAL A 596 -4.07 -30.80 -3.09
C VAL A 596 -5.50 -31.32 -2.88
N VAL A 597 -6.11 -31.04 -1.72
CA VAL A 597 -7.50 -31.41 -1.41
C VAL A 597 -8.49 -30.72 -2.36
N LEU A 598 -8.26 -29.45 -2.70
CA LEU A 598 -9.07 -28.76 -3.72
C LEU A 598 -8.98 -29.49 -5.07
N PHE A 599 -7.77 -29.69 -5.60
CA PHE A 599 -7.57 -30.25 -6.94
C PHE A 599 -7.95 -31.73 -7.08
N ARG A 600 -7.75 -32.54 -6.03
CA ARG A 600 -8.05 -33.99 -6.06
C ARG A 600 -9.43 -34.34 -5.52
N GLY A 601 -10.01 -33.51 -4.66
CA GLY A 601 -11.28 -33.78 -3.99
C GLY A 601 -12.42 -32.89 -4.47
N LEU A 602 -12.37 -31.59 -4.17
CA LEU A 602 -13.53 -30.71 -4.33
C LEU A 602 -13.76 -30.29 -5.79
N LEU A 603 -12.72 -29.96 -6.54
CA LEU A 603 -12.85 -29.46 -7.91
C LEU A 603 -13.48 -30.48 -8.87
N PRO A 604 -13.08 -31.77 -8.90
CA PRO A 604 -13.72 -32.75 -9.77
C PRO A 604 -15.24 -32.87 -9.57
N VAL A 605 -15.72 -32.75 -8.33
CA VAL A 605 -17.16 -32.80 -8.00
C VAL A 605 -17.89 -31.56 -8.51
N LEU A 606 -17.20 -30.42 -8.58
CA LEU A 606 -17.77 -29.14 -9.00
C LEU A 606 -17.69 -28.88 -10.51
N GLU A 607 -16.91 -29.67 -11.26
CA GLU A 607 -16.74 -29.48 -12.71
C GLU A 607 -18.05 -29.65 -13.48
N ASP A 608 -18.96 -30.50 -12.99
CA ASP A 608 -20.27 -30.69 -13.58
C ASP A 608 -21.08 -29.40 -13.56
N ASP A 609 -21.05 -28.66 -12.45
CA ASP A 609 -21.80 -27.42 -12.25
C ASP A 609 -21.06 -26.17 -12.68
N PHE A 610 -19.73 -26.22 -12.71
CA PHE A 610 -18.84 -25.11 -13.01
C PHE A 610 -17.66 -25.60 -13.86
N SER A 611 -17.94 -25.86 -15.14
CA SER A 611 -17.00 -26.44 -16.11
C SER A 611 -15.67 -25.71 -16.34
N THR A 612 -15.51 -24.47 -15.87
CA THR A 612 -14.25 -23.72 -15.97
C THR A 612 -13.52 -23.59 -14.62
N ILE A 613 -14.01 -24.24 -13.56
CA ILE A 613 -13.46 -24.11 -12.19
C ILE A 613 -12.01 -24.57 -12.09
N ARG A 614 -11.63 -25.65 -12.78
CA ARG A 614 -10.26 -26.15 -12.79
C ARG A 614 -9.28 -25.18 -13.46
N PRO A 615 -9.54 -24.66 -14.68
CA PRO A 615 -8.75 -23.56 -15.25
C PRO A 615 -8.65 -22.34 -14.33
N VAL A 616 -9.74 -21.95 -13.67
CA VAL A 616 -9.77 -20.83 -12.71
C VAL A 616 -8.88 -21.12 -11.51
N ALA A 617 -8.93 -22.32 -10.95
CA ALA A 617 -8.08 -22.74 -9.84
C ALA A 617 -6.59 -22.71 -10.20
N ILE A 618 -6.23 -23.12 -11.42
CA ILE A 618 -4.84 -23.03 -11.91
C ILE A 618 -4.42 -21.56 -12.03
N ALA A 619 -5.27 -20.70 -12.59
CA ALA A 619 -4.98 -19.26 -12.68
C ALA A 619 -4.82 -18.61 -11.30
N ALA A 620 -5.68 -18.98 -10.34
CA ALA A 620 -5.62 -18.51 -8.96
C ALA A 620 -4.35 -18.99 -8.23
N LEU A 621 -4.01 -20.28 -8.33
CA LEU A 621 -2.78 -20.82 -7.77
C LEU A 621 -1.52 -20.18 -8.38
N ALA A 622 -1.50 -20.02 -9.71
CA ALA A 622 -0.40 -19.34 -10.39
C ALA A 622 -0.26 -17.89 -9.91
N THR A 623 -1.38 -17.17 -9.77
CA THR A 623 -1.40 -15.80 -9.23
C THR A 623 -0.92 -15.75 -7.78
N ALA A 624 -1.27 -16.76 -6.95
CA ALA A 624 -0.79 -16.84 -5.56
C ALA A 624 0.72 -17.06 -5.48
N ILE A 625 1.26 -17.96 -6.30
CA ILE A 625 2.69 -18.26 -6.37
C ILE A 625 3.46 -17.04 -6.90
N LEU A 626 3.08 -16.52 -8.07
CA LEU A 626 3.71 -15.34 -8.66
C LEU A 626 3.56 -14.12 -7.76
N GLY A 627 2.41 -13.97 -7.10
CA GLY A 627 2.15 -12.98 -6.08
C GLY A 627 3.18 -13.02 -4.96
N THR A 628 3.41 -14.21 -4.42
CA THR A 628 4.35 -14.47 -3.33
C THR A 628 5.80 -14.21 -3.72
N LEU A 629 6.18 -14.49 -4.98
CA LEU A 629 7.55 -14.35 -5.45
C LEU A 629 7.89 -12.93 -5.92
N LEU A 630 6.90 -12.19 -6.45
CA LEU A 630 7.13 -10.91 -7.13
C LEU A 630 6.73 -9.70 -6.29
N ASN A 631 5.96 -9.88 -5.21
CA ASN A 631 5.54 -8.80 -4.33
C ASN A 631 6.38 -8.75 -3.05
N ASP A 632 6.57 -7.53 -2.54
CA ASP A 632 7.24 -7.23 -1.28
C ASP A 632 6.53 -7.83 -0.05
N GLY A 633 5.21 -7.99 -0.11
CA GLY A 633 4.43 -8.67 0.91
C GLY A 633 4.60 -10.19 0.94
N GLY A 634 5.29 -10.76 -0.04
CA GLY A 634 5.62 -12.18 -0.15
C GLY A 634 4.46 -13.10 0.25
N ILE A 635 4.66 -13.86 1.32
CA ILE A 635 3.72 -14.92 1.75
C ILE A 635 2.31 -14.41 2.12
N SER A 636 2.14 -13.12 2.40
CA SER A 636 0.81 -12.54 2.65
C SER A 636 -0.15 -12.73 1.47
N VAL A 637 0.39 -12.76 0.24
CA VAL A 637 -0.41 -13.02 -0.96
C VAL A 637 -0.88 -14.47 -1.01
N TRP A 638 0.02 -15.43 -0.76
CA TRP A 638 -0.32 -16.84 -0.65
C TRP A 638 -1.43 -17.09 0.35
N ILE A 639 -1.27 -16.57 1.58
CA ILE A 639 -2.23 -16.74 2.67
C ILE A 639 -3.59 -16.21 2.25
N THR A 640 -3.66 -14.95 1.84
CA THR A 640 -4.92 -14.26 1.59
C THR A 640 -5.67 -14.88 0.39
N LEU A 641 -4.96 -15.14 -0.71
CA LEU A 641 -5.55 -15.69 -1.93
C LEU A 641 -6.01 -17.14 -1.70
N THR A 642 -5.16 -17.97 -1.09
CA THR A 642 -5.49 -19.37 -0.79
C THR A 642 -6.66 -19.48 0.18
N SER A 643 -6.70 -18.65 1.23
CA SER A 643 -7.81 -18.65 2.19
C SER A 643 -9.13 -18.25 1.52
N LEU A 644 -9.17 -17.14 0.78
CA LEU A 644 -10.40 -16.70 0.13
C LEU A 644 -10.87 -17.69 -0.94
N PHE A 645 -9.96 -18.21 -1.77
CA PHE A 645 -10.30 -19.17 -2.80
C PHE A 645 -10.89 -20.45 -2.19
N SER A 646 -10.25 -20.97 -1.13
CA SER A 646 -10.74 -22.14 -0.40
C SER A 646 -12.13 -21.93 0.20
N VAL A 647 -12.43 -20.75 0.74
CA VAL A 647 -13.77 -20.41 1.27
C VAL A 647 -14.82 -20.41 0.16
N ILE A 648 -14.51 -19.83 -1.00
CA ILE A 648 -15.41 -19.82 -2.15
C ILE A 648 -15.67 -21.25 -2.64
N ILE A 649 -14.62 -22.06 -2.83
CA ILE A 649 -14.77 -23.45 -3.29
C ILE A 649 -15.52 -24.30 -2.26
N GLY A 650 -15.24 -24.14 -0.96
CA GLY A 650 -15.99 -24.80 0.11
C GLY A 650 -17.48 -24.45 0.08
N SER A 651 -17.81 -23.18 -0.18
CA SER A 651 -19.21 -22.75 -0.32
C SER A 651 -19.90 -23.42 -1.51
N LEU A 652 -19.23 -23.50 -2.65
CA LEU A 652 -19.76 -24.15 -3.86
C LEU A 652 -19.97 -25.65 -3.63
N TRP A 653 -19.00 -26.31 -3.01
CA TRP A 653 -19.08 -27.73 -2.68
C TRP A 653 -20.25 -28.03 -1.73
N MET A 654 -20.46 -27.18 -0.72
CA MET A 654 -21.54 -27.37 0.23
C MET A 654 -22.92 -27.17 -0.42
N ASP A 655 -23.07 -26.18 -1.31
CA ASP A 655 -24.30 -26.01 -2.09
C ASP A 655 -24.62 -27.26 -2.93
N ARG A 656 -23.60 -27.86 -3.54
CA ARG A 656 -23.72 -29.11 -4.32
C ARG A 656 -24.07 -30.32 -3.45
N ALA A 657 -23.36 -30.53 -2.35
CA ALA A 657 -23.58 -31.65 -1.45
C ALA A 657 -24.98 -31.64 -0.79
N LEU A 658 -25.55 -30.45 -0.57
CA LEU A 658 -26.94 -30.29 -0.13
C LEU A 658 -27.94 -30.63 -1.24
N ALA A 659 -27.68 -30.19 -2.47
CA ALA A 659 -28.55 -30.50 -3.62
C ALA A 659 -28.61 -32.01 -3.91
N ASP A 660 -27.50 -32.73 -3.70
CA ASP A 660 -27.43 -34.19 -3.90
C ASP A 660 -27.99 -35.02 -2.72
N GLY A 661 -28.44 -34.38 -1.64
CA GLY A 661 -28.92 -35.09 -0.44
C GLY A 661 -27.85 -35.88 0.32
N GLN A 662 -26.56 -35.79 -0.08
CA GLN A 662 -25.43 -36.50 0.54
C GLN A 662 -25.21 -36.14 2.01
N LEU A 663 -25.73 -34.98 2.44
CA LEU A 663 -25.60 -34.45 3.79
C LEU A 663 -26.86 -34.70 4.65
N SER A 664 -27.90 -35.34 4.12
CA SER A 664 -29.09 -35.74 4.89
C SER A 664 -28.81 -37.04 5.66
N TRP A 665 -29.44 -37.23 6.83
CA TRP A 665 -29.31 -38.44 7.65
C TRP A 665 -29.66 -39.73 6.87
N ALA A 666 -30.55 -39.63 5.88
CA ALA A 666 -30.91 -40.74 4.98
C ALA A 666 -29.78 -41.15 4.01
N GLY A 667 -28.90 -40.23 3.62
CA GLY A 667 -27.76 -40.52 2.73
C GLY A 667 -26.64 -41.33 3.41
N ARG A 668 -26.57 -41.31 4.74
CA ARG A 668 -25.61 -42.10 5.53
C ARG A 668 -26.05 -43.55 5.79
N LEU A 669 -27.34 -43.84 5.66
CA LEU A 669 -27.89 -45.20 5.81
C LEU A 669 -27.90 -45.98 4.48
N ASN A 670 -27.72 -45.29 3.35
CA ASN A 670 -27.70 -45.86 1.99
C ASN A 670 -26.28 -46.00 1.39
N ARG A 671 -25.23 -45.84 2.20
CA ARG A 671 -23.83 -46.08 1.79
C ARG A 671 -23.18 -47.15 2.65
#